data_AF-A0A7X8MCL5-F1
#
_entry.id   AF-A0A7X8MCL5-F1
#
_cell.length_a   1.000
_cell.length_b   1.000
_cell.length_c   1.000
_cell.angle_alpha   90.00
_cell.angle_beta   90.00
_cell.angle_gamma   90.00
#
_symmetry.space_group_name_H-M   'P 1'
#
loop_
_entity.id
_entity.type
_entity.pdbx_description
1 polymer ?
#
loop_
_entity_poly.entity_id
_entity_poly.type
_entity_poly.pdbx_seq_one_letter_code
_entity_poly.pdbx_strand_id
1 'polypeptide(L)'
;MNKALCILLLSSSLLFGQSGLIQEEQDFRFAEQLSTKGMQDLAGLQYVKYAETYPSSPRAPEALFRAAESYQLLKDTAQSAALYQQLLLKYPQSAFVDKALFNRAGILMARGEYLEAALSFERLRLFTPKSEWAPLAMLRAAQSFLAAGEMQRALDTAHLFLEGYPTSPLCSEARYILAQVRSRQQQPLQVMQELDRILGDRVQDSLTVKAQLLAGRTLYQLGSYQRADSLFRMLLNSPTRFDSLGSAALYFSRLLHYRNDFALSNQTIKAFLAKHPTVAEKERLLCLQGDNFYGLGDYVAALECYATLAKILSQPQDLIHLWLRQAFTLKKANRDAEALKKLQDVLAVPDTLFQDRSVRSLAEQESARWLCMLGRPAEALQVLRRALTHPDADREELLFVMAGVQKDYLKDYAAAAETYITLGALFPNGLRQDDALWGQAQCRELQGRYDEARQLYARYRAAFPAGDQVEEAQSREHYLQNFFPMDAAHLQVQLQRCIAEELAGVSPEQRALAWAEKLSGAFHDHAQALTVIRRLSHSALSAEIRDRVLTLAGYCHLALAEKAFYDGLPAKQQAHQDSCRQIVHALPGDPLMRKLGERLFLQQIFSFRDARQRLEFMNTAQSREAMNALSDSSRKELGLALAESYYDAAKGNDVVLLRNGLSLCRPAIDGALPLLMRTRARLLQARFYRALNRPDSAAAALRQLVMENPGHPLAAQAWWQLAELRQESGKPEDALSLYQDIQAMYPYSKWAAEAQRARCRLLFQLGRYPEAGSCLDKAEVFRVPQDLALFFPEQVDDDQLWFYASRQEAAGDPMIAVKAYQTYLLKSSNAGRRAMALMRLADLSAQLGYGPASLGHYEELLTHYPQDSLAVVARKALADGLFRQHDYAGAKTHYIKLKTEAGPEVRRYAERCEIICEYRLKNSAAARRLAEAFKKQYSDRQSEAQFLLEEAELAMAAKDFKSAESLYRDVVGKAKESAEASQAELGLARMYILLNKNDDALRLLTSIPDRYKDPKVSGTAYVTLGEFYYANQQFENCINAGRKAYELVGAPEEKAQAMQLLIRVYDDVHMWDRGISLLREYLQTYPQADDLITRKVQLGIFLMNLKEYDRAIAYLKELKWSVDAETEAEIQYWIAKSYNERGSASEAIIEYLKVKYLCKPTKLPWGTTALYEAGQAYYKLGELKKARSLYQSIVRELGSGDQFGRVAAERVNEIDQELAKAEKRS
;
A
#
# COMPACT_ATOMS: atom_id res chain seq x y z
N MET A 1 63.23 64.23 -50.13
CA MET A 1 62.12 64.67 -49.25
C MET A 1 61.25 63.53 -48.69
N ASN A 2 61.07 62.37 -49.34
CA ASN A 2 60.08 61.37 -48.90
C ASN A 2 60.50 60.37 -47.78
N LYS A 3 61.79 60.21 -47.45
CA LYS A 3 62.19 59.27 -46.36
C LYS A 3 62.15 59.88 -44.95
N ALA A 4 62.35 61.20 -44.83
CA ALA A 4 62.28 61.88 -43.53
C ALA A 4 60.83 62.07 -43.02
N LEU A 5 59.87 62.24 -43.93
CA LEU A 5 58.45 62.40 -43.60
C LEU A 5 57.81 61.09 -43.10
N CYS A 6 58.19 59.93 -43.66
CA CYS A 6 57.70 58.62 -43.20
C CYS A 6 58.26 58.23 -41.83
N ILE A 7 59.51 58.60 -41.50
CA ILE A 7 60.11 58.29 -40.19
C ILE A 7 59.51 59.18 -39.08
N LEU A 8 59.15 60.43 -39.38
CA LEU A 8 58.44 61.33 -38.46
C LEU A 8 56.96 60.93 -38.26
N LEU A 9 56.29 60.43 -39.31
CA LEU A 9 54.93 59.89 -39.19
C LEU A 9 54.92 58.57 -38.40
N LEU A 10 55.90 57.67 -38.61
CA LEU A 10 56.04 56.44 -37.83
C LEU A 10 56.40 56.69 -36.36
N SER A 11 57.30 57.65 -36.07
CA SER A 11 57.67 57.98 -34.68
C SER A 11 56.55 58.67 -33.91
N SER A 12 55.75 59.53 -34.57
CA SER A 12 54.55 60.12 -33.95
C SER A 12 53.46 59.08 -33.65
N SER A 13 53.24 58.10 -34.53
CA SER A 13 52.33 56.97 -34.27
C SER A 13 52.83 56.00 -33.19
N LEU A 14 54.16 55.83 -33.06
CA LEU A 14 54.78 55.02 -32.00
C LEU A 14 54.70 55.70 -30.62
N LEU A 15 54.81 57.03 -30.55
CA LEU A 15 54.66 57.80 -29.31
C LEU A 15 53.20 57.84 -28.80
N PHE A 16 52.22 57.99 -29.71
CA PHE A 16 50.79 57.91 -29.34
C PHE A 16 50.35 56.48 -28.97
N GLY A 17 50.92 55.45 -29.60
CA GLY A 17 50.69 54.05 -29.24
C GLY A 17 51.27 53.67 -27.87
N GLN A 18 52.43 54.20 -27.51
CA GLN A 18 53.04 53.99 -26.19
C GLN A 18 52.28 54.68 -25.06
N SER A 19 51.73 55.89 -25.26
CA SER A 19 50.90 56.54 -24.23
C SER A 19 49.58 55.81 -23.97
N GLY A 20 48.95 55.26 -25.02
CA GLY A 20 47.70 54.48 -24.89
C GLY A 20 47.91 53.15 -24.14
N LEU A 21 49.00 52.44 -24.42
CA LEU A 21 49.38 51.19 -23.72
C LEU A 21 49.72 51.42 -22.24
N ILE A 22 50.34 52.55 -21.89
CA ILE A 22 50.64 52.91 -20.50
C ILE A 22 49.35 53.21 -19.73
N GLN A 23 48.41 53.95 -20.34
CA GLN A 23 47.12 54.26 -19.72
C GLN A 23 46.25 53.00 -19.54
N GLU A 24 46.21 52.13 -20.55
CA GLU A 24 45.55 50.83 -20.49
C GLU A 24 46.07 49.99 -19.30
N GLU A 25 47.40 49.86 -19.15
CA GLU A 25 48.00 49.11 -18.04
C GLU A 25 47.69 49.74 -16.67
N GLN A 26 47.65 51.07 -16.59
CA GLN A 26 47.30 51.78 -15.35
C GLN A 26 45.84 51.56 -14.95
N ASP A 27 44.91 51.64 -15.91
CA ASP A 27 43.47 51.46 -15.67
C ASP A 27 43.18 50.03 -15.16
N PHE A 28 43.84 49.01 -15.74
CA PHE A 28 43.70 47.62 -15.29
C PHE A 28 44.28 47.41 -13.88
N ARG A 29 45.49 47.94 -13.60
CA ARG A 29 46.11 47.84 -12.27
C ARG A 29 45.31 48.57 -11.20
N PHE A 30 44.66 49.68 -11.54
CA PHE A 30 43.81 50.41 -10.62
C PHE A 30 42.61 49.55 -10.18
N ALA A 31 41.94 48.87 -11.13
CA ALA A 31 40.88 47.92 -10.81
C ALA A 31 41.37 46.76 -9.93
N GLU A 32 42.58 46.25 -10.18
CA GLU A 32 43.21 45.20 -9.36
C GLU A 32 43.53 45.67 -7.93
N GLN A 33 44.04 46.87 -7.76
CA GLN A 33 44.29 47.45 -6.43
C GLN A 33 43.00 47.64 -5.63
N LEU A 34 41.89 48.00 -6.28
CA LEU A 34 40.59 48.08 -5.63
C LEU A 34 40.12 46.70 -5.16
N SER A 35 40.28 45.67 -6.00
CA SER A 35 39.91 44.30 -5.65
C SER A 35 40.73 43.76 -4.48
N THR A 36 42.05 43.98 -4.47
CA THR A 36 42.93 43.53 -3.37
C THR A 36 42.65 44.25 -2.04
N LYS A 37 42.12 45.47 -2.09
CA LYS A 37 41.64 46.22 -0.90
C LYS A 37 40.23 45.82 -0.44
N GLY A 38 39.60 44.84 -1.09
CA GLY A 38 38.27 44.34 -0.75
C GLY A 38 37.11 45.22 -1.23
N MET A 39 37.37 46.27 -2.00
CA MET A 39 36.36 47.17 -2.58
C MET A 39 35.77 46.58 -3.86
N GLN A 40 35.03 45.47 -3.71
CA GLN A 40 34.57 44.65 -4.83
C GLN A 40 33.56 45.37 -5.74
N ASP A 41 32.78 46.29 -5.20
CA ASP A 41 31.82 47.13 -5.94
C ASP A 41 32.53 48.06 -6.93
N LEU A 42 33.52 48.80 -6.45
CA LEU A 42 34.33 49.71 -7.27
C LEU A 42 35.24 48.94 -8.22
N ALA A 43 35.82 47.83 -7.78
CA ALA A 43 36.65 46.98 -8.63
C ALA A 43 35.86 46.41 -9.81
N GLY A 44 34.67 45.87 -9.56
CA GLY A 44 33.78 45.35 -10.59
C GLY A 44 33.42 46.41 -11.65
N LEU A 45 33.04 47.61 -11.21
CA LEU A 45 32.76 48.74 -12.11
C LEU A 45 33.96 49.13 -12.97
N GLN A 46 35.16 49.24 -12.38
CA GLN A 46 36.36 49.63 -13.12
C GLN A 46 36.80 48.57 -14.12
N TYR A 47 36.67 47.29 -13.79
CA TYR A 47 36.94 46.21 -14.73
C TYR A 47 35.97 46.19 -15.92
N VAL A 48 34.66 46.44 -15.70
CA VAL A 48 33.69 46.60 -16.81
C VAL A 48 34.06 47.78 -17.69
N LYS A 49 34.33 48.93 -17.08
CA LYS A 49 34.73 50.15 -17.80
C LYS A 49 36.00 49.92 -18.63
N TYR A 50 36.98 49.22 -18.09
CA TYR A 50 38.19 48.84 -18.83
C TYR A 50 37.86 48.01 -20.07
N ALA A 51 37.04 46.98 -19.93
CA ALA A 51 36.66 46.11 -21.05
C ALA A 51 35.83 46.81 -22.13
N GLU A 52 35.08 47.86 -21.77
CA GLU A 52 34.34 48.70 -22.72
C GLU A 52 35.21 49.75 -23.41
N THR A 53 36.18 50.31 -22.67
CA THR A 53 37.09 51.35 -23.18
C THR A 53 38.17 50.75 -24.09
N TYR A 54 38.60 49.50 -23.81
CA TYR A 54 39.64 48.81 -24.56
C TYR A 54 39.19 47.42 -25.11
N PRO A 55 38.16 47.33 -25.98
CA PRO A 55 37.60 46.03 -26.38
C PRO A 55 38.55 45.12 -27.18
N SER A 56 39.55 45.70 -27.87
CA SER A 56 40.55 44.95 -28.62
C SER A 56 41.75 44.52 -27.77
N SER A 57 41.78 44.89 -26.48
CA SER A 57 42.89 44.54 -25.59
C SER A 57 42.95 43.03 -25.34
N PRO A 58 44.15 42.42 -25.30
CA PRO A 58 44.29 41.03 -24.89
C PRO A 58 43.83 40.77 -23.45
N ARG A 59 43.73 41.81 -22.60
CA ARG A 59 43.22 41.72 -21.21
C ARG A 59 41.75 42.06 -21.06
N ALA A 60 41.06 42.54 -22.08
CA ALA A 60 39.62 42.81 -22.01
C ALA A 60 38.78 41.59 -21.55
N PRO A 61 39.07 40.35 -22.00
CA PRO A 61 38.39 39.16 -21.48
C PRO A 61 38.71 38.89 -20.00
N GLU A 62 39.95 39.12 -19.57
CA GLU A 62 40.36 38.97 -18.17
C GLU A 62 39.65 39.98 -17.27
N ALA A 63 39.52 41.23 -17.73
CA ALA A 63 38.79 42.27 -16.99
C ALA A 63 37.31 41.90 -16.81
N LEU A 64 36.62 41.44 -17.87
CA LEU A 64 35.24 40.97 -17.73
C LEU A 64 35.11 39.78 -16.77
N PHE A 65 36.07 38.85 -16.80
CA PHE A 65 36.10 37.72 -15.89
C PHE A 65 36.24 38.18 -14.43
N ARG A 66 37.22 39.04 -14.14
CA ARG A 66 37.44 39.59 -12.79
C ARG A 66 36.29 40.47 -12.31
N ALA A 67 35.65 41.23 -13.22
CA ALA A 67 34.44 41.96 -12.91
C ALA A 67 33.33 41.02 -12.43
N ALA A 68 33.10 39.93 -13.16
CA ALA A 68 32.10 38.93 -12.80
C ALA A 68 32.39 38.27 -11.44
N GLU A 69 33.66 37.98 -11.12
CA GLU A 69 34.07 37.48 -9.80
C GLU A 69 33.81 38.49 -8.68
N SER A 70 34.12 39.78 -8.90
CA SER A 70 33.83 40.85 -7.94
C SER A 70 32.33 40.94 -7.62
N TYR A 71 31.46 40.91 -8.63
CA TYR A 71 30.01 40.89 -8.41
C TYR A 71 29.51 39.59 -7.78
N GLN A 72 30.18 38.46 -8.04
CA GLN A 72 29.89 37.20 -7.37
C GLN A 72 30.20 37.26 -5.87
N LEU A 73 31.31 37.91 -5.47
CA LEU A 73 31.67 38.15 -4.07
C LEU A 73 30.66 39.08 -3.36
N LEU A 74 30.09 40.04 -4.09
CA LEU A 74 29.00 40.91 -3.60
C LEU A 74 27.64 40.20 -3.52
N LYS A 75 27.55 38.93 -3.92
CA LYS A 75 26.32 38.14 -4.07
C LYS A 75 25.35 38.70 -5.13
N ASP A 76 25.77 39.68 -5.94
CA ASP A 76 25.04 40.09 -7.14
C ASP A 76 25.30 39.10 -8.27
N THR A 77 24.62 37.97 -8.14
CA THR A 77 24.68 36.88 -9.10
C THR A 77 24.12 37.26 -10.48
N ALA A 78 23.34 38.34 -10.59
CA ALA A 78 22.67 38.72 -11.85
C ALA A 78 23.65 39.42 -12.76
N GLN A 79 24.32 40.44 -12.22
CA GLN A 79 25.40 41.13 -12.90
C GLN A 79 26.55 40.18 -13.20
N SER A 80 26.94 39.31 -12.25
CA SER A 80 27.99 38.32 -12.47
C SER A 80 27.69 37.39 -13.66
N ALA A 81 26.49 36.80 -13.72
CA ALA A 81 26.09 35.93 -14.82
C ALA A 81 26.02 36.68 -16.18
N ALA A 82 25.57 37.94 -16.17
CA ALA A 82 25.52 38.78 -17.36
C ALA A 82 26.92 39.10 -17.91
N LEU A 83 27.87 39.40 -17.04
CA LEU A 83 29.27 39.67 -17.41
C LEU A 83 29.98 38.43 -17.94
N TYR A 84 29.75 37.26 -17.34
CA TYR A 84 30.22 36.01 -17.93
C TYR A 84 29.60 35.77 -19.31
N GLN A 85 28.29 36.01 -19.49
CA GLN A 85 27.64 35.90 -20.80
C GLN A 85 28.24 36.87 -21.83
N GLN A 86 28.54 38.11 -21.42
CA GLN A 86 29.18 39.11 -22.28
C GLN A 86 30.59 38.66 -22.70
N LEU A 87 31.38 38.08 -21.80
CA LEU A 87 32.68 37.50 -22.12
C LEU A 87 32.54 36.40 -23.17
N LEU A 88 31.59 35.48 -22.98
CA LEU A 88 31.35 34.35 -23.89
C LEU A 88 30.92 34.76 -25.30
N LEU A 89 30.14 35.84 -25.41
CA LEU A 89 29.66 36.35 -26.70
C LEU A 89 30.73 37.17 -27.43
N LYS A 90 31.48 38.03 -26.71
CA LYS A 90 32.45 38.95 -27.31
C LYS A 90 33.82 38.31 -27.54
N TYR A 91 34.21 37.34 -26.70
CA TYR A 91 35.56 36.75 -26.71
C TYR A 91 35.52 35.20 -26.68
N PRO A 92 34.92 34.54 -27.68
CA PRO A 92 34.69 33.09 -27.67
C PRO A 92 35.97 32.23 -27.76
N GLN A 93 37.13 32.82 -28.09
CA GLN A 93 38.43 32.13 -28.14
C GLN A 93 39.34 32.44 -26.94
N SER A 94 38.83 33.16 -25.93
CA SER A 94 39.61 33.55 -24.76
C SER A 94 39.95 32.34 -23.87
N ALA A 95 41.12 32.40 -23.22
CA ALA A 95 41.54 31.42 -22.20
C ALA A 95 40.64 31.40 -20.94
N PHE A 96 39.71 32.35 -20.81
CA PHE A 96 38.75 32.41 -19.69
C PHE A 96 37.37 31.81 -20.03
N VAL A 97 37.15 31.33 -21.26
CA VAL A 97 35.85 30.82 -21.72
C VAL A 97 35.37 29.62 -20.91
N ASP A 98 36.26 28.68 -20.61
CA ASP A 98 35.92 27.48 -19.82
C ASP A 98 35.52 27.86 -18.38
N LYS A 99 36.31 28.70 -17.70
CA LYS A 99 36.00 29.22 -16.36
C LYS A 99 34.71 30.04 -16.35
N ALA A 100 34.49 30.88 -17.36
CA ALA A 100 33.29 31.69 -17.48
C ALA A 100 32.03 30.83 -17.70
N LEU A 101 32.10 29.79 -18.55
CA LEU A 101 31.02 28.81 -18.73
C LEU A 101 30.71 28.09 -17.42
N PHE A 102 31.75 27.61 -16.74
CA PHE A 102 31.60 26.88 -15.47
C PHE A 102 30.99 27.75 -14.36
N ASN A 103 31.52 28.96 -14.16
CA ASN A 103 31.06 29.87 -13.11
C ASN A 103 29.64 30.38 -13.37
N ARG A 104 29.32 30.74 -14.63
CA ARG A 104 27.96 31.13 -15.02
C ARG A 104 26.97 29.98 -14.77
N ALA A 105 27.32 28.76 -15.18
CA ALA A 105 26.48 27.59 -14.98
C ALA A 105 26.25 27.30 -13.48
N GLY A 106 27.29 27.45 -12.65
CA GLY A 106 27.19 27.35 -11.19
C GLY A 106 26.23 28.38 -10.58
N ILE A 107 26.27 29.63 -11.07
CA ILE A 107 25.34 30.69 -10.64
C ILE A 107 23.89 30.34 -11.00
N LEU A 108 23.65 29.90 -12.24
CA LEU A 108 22.31 29.48 -12.69
C LEU A 108 21.77 28.31 -11.85
N MET A 109 22.63 27.33 -11.54
CA MET A 109 22.27 26.20 -10.68
C MET A 109 21.89 26.65 -9.27
N ALA A 110 22.63 27.62 -8.70
CA ALA A 110 22.34 28.17 -7.37
C ALA A 110 21.03 28.98 -7.31
N ARG A 111 20.56 29.49 -8.45
CA ARG A 111 19.26 30.17 -8.60
C ARG A 111 18.08 29.22 -8.79
N GLY A 112 18.33 27.93 -8.96
CA GLY A 112 17.31 26.94 -9.30
C GLY A 112 16.97 26.87 -10.79
N GLU A 113 17.70 27.59 -11.64
CA GLU A 113 17.54 27.55 -13.10
C GLU A 113 18.29 26.34 -13.69
N TYR A 114 17.88 25.14 -13.28
CA TYR A 114 18.62 23.90 -13.52
C TYR A 114 18.78 23.55 -15.00
N LEU A 115 17.79 23.85 -15.85
CA LEU A 115 17.87 23.55 -17.28
C LEU A 115 18.94 24.40 -17.98
N GLU A 116 18.96 25.71 -17.72
CA GLU A 116 19.95 26.62 -18.31
C GLU A 116 21.36 26.36 -17.77
N ALA A 117 21.46 26.02 -16.48
CA ALA A 117 22.70 25.57 -15.88
C ALA A 117 23.26 24.33 -16.59
N ALA A 118 22.42 23.31 -16.80
CA ALA A 118 22.81 22.07 -17.47
C ALA A 118 23.33 22.31 -18.89
N LEU A 119 22.61 23.10 -19.69
CA LEU A 119 23.02 23.47 -21.05
C LEU A 119 24.34 24.26 -21.06
N SER A 120 24.54 25.13 -20.07
CA SER A 120 25.76 25.94 -19.95
C SER A 120 26.98 25.08 -19.58
N PHE A 121 26.81 24.09 -18.70
CA PHE A 121 27.84 23.10 -18.39
C PHE A 121 28.14 22.19 -19.60
N GLU A 122 27.13 21.77 -20.36
CA GLU A 122 27.30 20.92 -21.54
C GLU A 122 28.11 21.63 -22.64
N ARG A 123 27.89 22.94 -22.83
CA ARG A 123 28.67 23.76 -23.76
C ARG A 123 30.17 23.74 -23.49
N LEU A 124 30.59 23.62 -22.22
CA LEU A 124 32.01 23.57 -21.86
C LEU A 124 32.70 22.37 -22.49
N ARG A 125 32.02 21.22 -22.56
CA ARG A 125 32.52 20.04 -23.29
C ARG A 125 32.63 20.29 -24.79
N LEU A 126 31.63 20.94 -25.38
CA LEU A 126 31.57 21.16 -26.83
C LEU A 126 32.64 22.15 -27.33
N PHE A 127 32.84 23.25 -26.60
CA PHE A 127 33.77 24.31 -27.01
C PHE A 127 35.18 24.15 -26.45
N THR A 128 35.32 23.55 -25.26
CA THR A 128 36.61 23.40 -24.57
C THR A 128 36.81 21.98 -24.02
N PRO A 129 36.80 20.93 -24.87
CA PRO A 129 36.83 19.52 -24.44
C PRO A 129 38.10 19.12 -23.67
N LYS A 130 39.21 19.84 -23.88
CA LYS A 130 40.51 19.62 -23.20
C LYS A 130 40.64 20.35 -21.87
N SER A 131 39.65 21.16 -21.47
CA SER A 131 39.68 21.87 -20.19
C SER A 131 39.68 20.90 -19.02
N GLU A 132 40.44 21.20 -17.97
CA GLU A 132 40.42 20.45 -16.71
C GLU A 132 39.03 20.49 -16.04
N TRP A 133 38.21 21.49 -16.38
CA TRP A 133 36.83 21.64 -15.88
C TRP A 133 35.82 20.77 -16.62
N ALA A 134 36.16 20.22 -17.79
CA ALA A 134 35.23 19.48 -18.64
C ALA A 134 34.59 18.24 -17.97
N PRO A 135 35.34 17.38 -17.25
CA PRO A 135 34.75 16.26 -16.54
C PRO A 135 33.76 16.73 -15.45
N LEU A 136 34.17 17.70 -14.62
CA LEU A 136 33.33 18.22 -13.53
C LEU A 136 32.08 18.93 -14.08
N ALA A 137 32.22 19.69 -15.15
CA ALA A 137 31.10 20.36 -15.83
C ALA A 137 30.07 19.35 -16.34
N MET A 138 30.49 18.28 -17.02
CA MET A 138 29.58 17.23 -17.49
C MET A 138 28.82 16.56 -16.34
N LEU A 139 29.51 16.28 -15.23
CA LEU A 139 28.85 15.69 -14.08
C LEU A 139 27.80 16.64 -13.48
N ARG A 140 28.13 17.94 -13.36
CA ARG A 140 27.20 18.98 -12.93
C ARG A 140 26.04 19.18 -13.92
N ALA A 141 26.28 19.00 -15.21
CA ALA A 141 25.23 19.01 -16.24
C ALA A 141 24.24 17.87 -16.02
N ALA A 142 24.72 16.64 -15.83
CA ALA A 142 23.87 15.48 -15.55
C ALA A 142 23.05 15.66 -14.26
N GLN A 143 23.65 16.18 -13.18
CA GLN A 143 22.94 16.53 -11.94
C GLN A 143 21.86 17.59 -12.18
N SER A 144 22.18 18.63 -12.95
CA SER A 144 21.27 19.74 -13.23
C SER A 144 20.11 19.29 -14.13
N PHE A 145 20.36 18.45 -15.14
CA PHE A 145 19.28 17.84 -15.94
C PHE A 145 18.34 16.97 -15.07
N LEU A 146 18.90 16.18 -14.15
CA LEU A 146 18.09 15.39 -13.22
C LEU A 146 17.22 16.26 -12.28
N ALA A 147 17.77 17.39 -11.82
CA ALA A 147 17.04 18.38 -11.01
C ALA A 147 15.96 19.12 -11.82
N ALA A 148 16.21 19.39 -13.10
CA ALA A 148 15.26 19.98 -14.04
C ALA A 148 14.13 19.01 -14.46
N GLY A 149 14.25 17.71 -14.14
CA GLY A 149 13.29 16.68 -14.55
C GLY A 149 13.57 16.06 -15.93
N GLU A 150 14.64 16.49 -16.62
CA GLU A 150 15.07 16.00 -17.93
C GLU A 150 15.80 14.66 -17.80
N MET A 151 15.06 13.59 -17.50
CA MET A 151 15.64 12.27 -17.17
C MET A 151 16.49 11.68 -18.30
N GLN A 152 16.05 11.82 -19.56
CA GLN A 152 16.76 11.25 -20.70
C GLN A 152 18.10 11.96 -20.93
N ARG A 153 18.11 13.31 -20.92
CA ARG A 153 19.35 14.08 -21.06
C ARG A 153 20.31 13.85 -19.91
N ALA A 154 19.80 13.68 -18.69
CA ALA A 154 20.63 13.31 -17.54
C ALA A 154 21.31 11.95 -17.75
N LEU A 155 20.56 10.97 -18.25
CA LEU A 155 21.06 9.63 -18.58
C LEU A 155 22.13 9.70 -19.67
N ASP A 156 21.83 10.35 -20.80
CA ASP A 156 22.74 10.49 -21.93
C ASP A 156 24.03 11.22 -21.52
N THR A 157 23.92 12.30 -20.75
CA THR A 157 25.07 13.08 -20.28
C THR A 157 25.96 12.28 -19.31
N ALA A 158 25.36 11.50 -18.41
CA ALA A 158 26.10 10.65 -17.50
C ALA A 158 26.80 9.48 -18.22
N HIS A 159 26.16 8.89 -19.24
CA HIS A 159 26.82 7.90 -20.11
C HIS A 159 27.99 8.50 -20.89
N LEU A 160 27.77 9.66 -21.54
CA LEU A 160 28.82 10.38 -22.26
C LEU A 160 30.00 10.77 -21.36
N PHE A 161 29.75 11.05 -20.08
CA PHE A 161 30.82 11.30 -19.11
C PHE A 161 31.68 10.06 -18.90
N LEU A 162 31.05 8.89 -18.66
CA LEU A 162 31.76 7.62 -18.46
C LEU A 162 32.52 7.18 -19.72
N GLU A 163 32.03 7.55 -20.91
CA GLU A 163 32.70 7.37 -22.20
C GLU A 163 33.94 8.25 -22.37
N GLY A 164 33.77 9.55 -22.16
CA GLY A 164 34.77 10.57 -22.48
C GLY A 164 35.85 10.71 -21.42
N TYR A 165 35.53 10.42 -20.16
CA TYR A 165 36.40 10.64 -19.00
C TYR A 165 36.52 9.40 -18.08
N PRO A 166 36.84 8.21 -18.63
CA PRO A 166 36.77 6.92 -17.93
C PRO A 166 37.75 6.79 -16.74
N THR A 167 38.87 7.52 -16.75
CA THR A 167 39.87 7.53 -15.67
C THR A 167 39.62 8.63 -14.63
N SER A 168 38.53 9.39 -14.75
CA SER A 168 38.21 10.46 -13.82
C SER A 168 37.87 9.90 -12.43
N PRO A 169 38.34 10.53 -11.33
CA PRO A 169 37.91 10.14 -9.98
C PRO A 169 36.39 10.33 -9.76
N LEU A 170 35.71 11.06 -10.65
CA LEU A 170 34.28 11.37 -10.58
C LEU A 170 33.37 10.26 -11.18
N CYS A 171 33.94 9.17 -11.69
CA CYS A 171 33.17 8.06 -12.27
C CYS A 171 32.14 7.46 -11.31
N SER A 172 32.44 7.36 -10.01
CA SER A 172 31.49 6.85 -9.01
C SER A 172 30.29 7.79 -8.84
N GLU A 173 30.49 9.11 -8.90
CA GLU A 173 29.40 10.09 -8.83
C GLU A 173 28.52 10.02 -10.08
N ALA A 174 29.11 9.85 -11.27
CA ALA A 174 28.35 9.70 -12.52
C ALA A 174 27.47 8.43 -12.49
N ARG A 175 28.00 7.31 -12.01
CA ARG A 175 27.22 6.07 -11.81
C ARG A 175 26.09 6.27 -10.79
N TYR A 176 26.32 7.04 -9.72
CA TYR A 176 25.27 7.33 -8.75
C TYR A 176 24.12 8.14 -9.37
N ILE A 177 24.42 9.10 -10.25
CA ILE A 177 23.39 9.84 -11.01
C ILE A 177 22.61 8.89 -11.91
N LEU A 178 23.27 7.96 -12.62
CA LEU A 178 22.60 6.92 -13.40
C LEU A 178 21.66 6.07 -12.53
N ALA A 179 22.14 5.62 -11.37
CA ALA A 179 21.31 4.88 -10.41
C ALA A 179 20.08 5.69 -9.95
N GLN A 180 20.22 7.01 -9.73
CA GLN A 180 19.09 7.89 -9.38
C GLN A 180 18.08 8.02 -10.53
N VAL A 181 18.56 8.17 -11.78
CA VAL A 181 17.69 8.23 -12.96
C VAL A 181 16.93 6.92 -13.12
N ARG A 182 17.63 5.78 -13.08
CA ARG A 182 17.04 4.43 -13.17
C ARG A 182 16.05 4.15 -12.04
N SER A 183 16.32 4.68 -10.84
CA SER A 183 15.41 4.59 -9.69
C SER A 183 14.11 5.37 -9.93
N ARG A 184 14.19 6.57 -10.53
CA ARG A 184 13.00 7.33 -10.95
C ARG A 184 12.23 6.63 -12.08
N GLN A 185 12.94 5.91 -12.95
CA GLN A 185 12.35 5.07 -14.01
C GLN A 185 11.80 3.73 -13.52
N GLN A 186 11.82 3.44 -12.20
CA GLN A 186 11.31 2.20 -11.60
C GLN A 186 12.01 0.93 -12.13
N GLN A 187 13.33 0.99 -12.37
CA GLN A 187 14.14 -0.13 -12.85
C GLN A 187 15.08 -0.66 -11.75
N PRO A 188 14.57 -1.29 -10.67
CA PRO A 188 15.34 -1.58 -9.46
C PRO A 188 16.53 -2.53 -9.66
N LEU A 189 16.46 -3.45 -10.63
CA LEU A 189 17.59 -4.33 -10.97
C LEU A 189 18.78 -3.55 -11.56
N GLN A 190 18.50 -2.62 -12.49
CA GLN A 190 19.55 -1.79 -13.11
C GLN A 190 20.11 -0.76 -12.13
N VAL A 191 19.28 -0.28 -11.20
CA VAL A 191 19.74 0.52 -10.05
C VAL A 191 20.78 -0.27 -9.25
N MET A 192 20.48 -1.51 -8.87
CA MET A 192 21.42 -2.34 -8.12
C MET A 192 22.72 -2.61 -8.89
N GLN A 193 22.64 -2.88 -10.20
CA GLN A 193 23.84 -3.08 -11.03
C GLN A 193 24.77 -1.86 -11.03
N GLU A 194 24.24 -0.63 -11.13
CA GLU A 194 25.07 0.57 -11.06
C GLU A 194 25.59 0.85 -9.65
N LEU A 195 24.79 0.54 -8.62
CA LEU A 195 25.22 0.68 -7.23
C LEU A 195 26.32 -0.32 -6.86
N ASP A 196 26.24 -1.57 -7.30
CA ASP A 196 27.26 -2.61 -7.05
C ASP A 196 28.64 -2.23 -7.64
N ARG A 197 28.66 -1.35 -8.65
CA ARG A 197 29.91 -0.83 -9.24
C ARG A 197 30.52 0.33 -8.43
N ILE A 198 29.76 0.93 -7.52
CA ILE A 198 30.18 1.98 -6.59
C ILE A 198 30.52 1.39 -5.23
N LEU A 199 29.70 0.44 -4.76
CA LEU A 199 29.75 -0.13 -3.43
C LEU A 199 30.93 -1.10 -3.29
N GLY A 200 31.73 -0.91 -2.24
CA GLY A 200 32.69 -1.89 -1.75
C GLY A 200 32.42 -2.25 -0.28
N ASP A 201 33.24 -3.12 0.31
CA ASP A 201 33.00 -3.69 1.66
C ASP A 201 33.15 -2.68 2.83
N ARG A 202 33.43 -1.40 2.57
CA ARG A 202 33.66 -0.37 3.61
C ARG A 202 32.92 0.93 3.30
N VAL A 203 32.38 1.55 4.34
CA VAL A 203 31.81 2.90 4.29
C VAL A 203 32.96 3.91 4.34
N GLN A 204 33.39 4.41 3.17
CA GLN A 204 34.60 5.25 3.07
C GLN A 204 34.28 6.75 2.95
N ASP A 205 33.20 7.11 2.24
CA ASP A 205 32.88 8.50 1.92
C ASP A 205 31.36 8.78 1.88
N SER A 206 31.01 10.07 1.75
CA SER A 206 29.61 10.53 1.71
C SER A 206 28.82 9.91 0.54
N LEU A 207 29.48 9.71 -0.60
CA LEU A 207 28.86 9.10 -1.77
C LEU A 207 28.48 7.64 -1.51
N THR A 208 29.37 6.85 -0.89
CA THR A 208 29.09 5.46 -0.52
C THR A 208 27.88 5.37 0.39
N VAL A 209 27.71 6.27 1.37
CA VAL A 209 26.50 6.28 2.23
C VAL A 209 25.23 6.57 1.42
N LYS A 210 25.28 7.53 0.48
CA LYS A 210 24.13 7.84 -0.39
C LYS A 210 23.78 6.66 -1.30
N ALA A 211 24.79 5.98 -1.83
CA ALA A 211 24.65 4.77 -2.65
C ALA A 211 24.07 3.61 -1.83
N GLN A 212 24.57 3.36 -0.62
CA GLN A 212 24.08 2.32 0.28
C GLN A 212 22.65 2.58 0.76
N LEU A 213 22.28 3.83 1.03
CA LEU A 213 20.90 4.19 1.35
C LEU A 213 19.97 3.90 0.17
N LEU A 214 20.37 4.27 -1.05
CA LEU A 214 19.60 3.95 -2.25
C LEU A 214 19.53 2.44 -2.47
N ALA A 215 20.63 1.72 -2.25
CA ALA A 215 20.67 0.25 -2.33
C ALA A 215 19.74 -0.39 -1.30
N GLY A 216 19.75 0.04 -0.04
CA GLY A 216 18.85 -0.50 1.00
C GLY A 216 17.37 -0.29 0.66
N ARG A 217 17.03 0.89 0.12
CA ARG A 217 15.67 1.18 -0.38
C ARG A 217 15.31 0.28 -1.57
N THR A 218 16.25 0.09 -2.49
CA THR A 218 16.05 -0.71 -3.70
C THR A 218 15.95 -2.20 -3.35
N LEU A 219 16.77 -2.70 -2.41
CA LEU A 219 16.69 -4.07 -1.89
C LEU A 219 15.35 -4.34 -1.22
N TYR A 220 14.81 -3.36 -0.48
CA TYR A 220 13.47 -3.45 0.08
C TYR A 220 12.39 -3.53 -1.02
N GLN A 221 12.51 -2.74 -2.09
CA GLN A 221 11.62 -2.83 -3.26
C GLN A 221 11.76 -4.18 -3.99
N LEU A 222 12.97 -4.73 -4.03
CA LEU A 222 13.28 -6.06 -4.58
C LEU A 222 12.94 -7.19 -3.60
N GLY A 223 12.15 -6.95 -2.55
CA GLY A 223 11.75 -7.93 -1.53
C GLY A 223 12.89 -8.54 -0.71
N SER A 224 14.13 -8.11 -0.91
CA SER A 224 15.33 -8.63 -0.21
C SER A 224 15.48 -8.02 1.18
N TYR A 225 14.47 -8.21 2.03
CA TYR A 225 14.33 -7.54 3.32
C TYR A 225 15.50 -7.77 4.27
N GLN A 226 15.95 -9.01 4.42
CA GLN A 226 17.08 -9.32 5.31
C GLN A 226 18.37 -8.64 4.88
N ARG A 227 18.62 -8.57 3.56
CA ARG A 227 19.79 -7.86 3.00
C ARG A 227 19.63 -6.35 3.16
N ALA A 228 18.44 -5.81 2.97
CA ALA A 228 18.16 -4.40 3.22
C ALA A 228 18.40 -4.05 4.70
N ASP A 229 17.87 -4.84 5.62
CA ASP A 229 18.00 -4.64 7.07
C ASP A 229 19.45 -4.77 7.53
N SER A 230 20.21 -5.75 7.01
CA SER A 230 21.63 -5.91 7.32
C SER A 230 22.46 -4.72 6.80
N LEU A 231 22.16 -4.23 5.59
CA LEU A 231 22.79 -3.05 5.02
C LEU A 231 22.47 -1.79 5.84
N PHE A 232 21.22 -1.59 6.25
CA PHE A 232 20.86 -0.46 7.12
C PHE A 232 21.56 -0.55 8.48
N ARG A 233 21.62 -1.73 9.10
CA ARG A 233 22.36 -1.92 10.37
C ARG A 233 23.85 -1.63 10.20
N MET A 234 24.47 -2.10 9.11
CA MET A 234 25.87 -1.82 8.80
C MET A 234 26.10 -0.30 8.70
N LEU A 235 25.28 0.39 7.91
CA LEU A 235 25.37 1.83 7.69
C LEU A 235 25.18 2.60 9.00
N LEU A 236 24.25 2.19 9.85
CA LEU A 236 24.00 2.82 11.15
C LEU A 236 25.08 2.51 12.19
N ASN A 237 25.77 1.37 12.09
CA ASN A 237 26.87 1.01 12.98
C ASN A 237 28.20 1.67 12.58
N SER A 238 28.29 2.30 11.41
CA SER A 238 29.50 3.02 10.97
C SER A 238 29.98 4.05 12.00
N PRO A 239 31.30 4.12 12.32
CA PRO A 239 31.84 5.07 13.29
C PRO A 239 31.90 6.51 12.76
N THR A 240 31.91 6.71 11.45
CA THR A 240 32.04 8.01 10.79
C THR A 240 30.68 8.65 10.52
N ARG A 241 30.57 9.96 10.76
CA ARG A 241 29.33 10.74 10.55
C ARG A 241 29.27 11.27 9.11
N PHE A 242 28.18 10.99 8.41
CA PHE A 242 27.86 11.54 7.09
C PHE A 242 26.42 12.07 7.05
N ASP A 243 26.16 13.11 6.26
CA ASP A 243 24.87 13.82 6.21
C ASP A 243 23.68 12.92 5.87
N SER A 244 23.88 11.83 5.11
CA SER A 244 22.83 10.91 4.71
C SER A 244 22.52 9.82 5.75
N LEU A 245 23.30 9.67 6.82
CA LEU A 245 23.08 8.62 7.82
C LEU A 245 21.76 8.77 8.57
N GLY A 246 21.34 9.98 8.95
CA GLY A 246 20.08 10.15 9.66
C GLY A 246 18.86 9.95 8.77
N SER A 247 18.98 10.21 7.47
CA SER A 247 17.94 9.83 6.49
C SER A 247 17.79 8.30 6.35
N ALA A 248 18.88 7.55 6.53
CA ALA A 248 18.85 6.10 6.58
C ALA A 248 18.27 5.57 7.90
N ALA A 249 18.67 6.16 9.03
CA ALA A 249 18.12 5.85 10.36
C ALA A 249 16.61 6.04 10.38
N LEU A 250 16.15 7.19 9.89
CA LEU A 250 14.73 7.51 9.83
C LEU A 250 13.96 6.52 8.96
N TYR A 251 14.50 6.19 7.78
CA TYR A 251 13.87 5.25 6.87
C TYR A 251 13.76 3.85 7.49
N PHE A 252 14.87 3.34 8.04
CA PHE A 252 14.90 2.00 8.63
C PHE A 252 14.02 1.89 9.89
N SER A 253 14.10 2.86 10.82
CA SER A 253 13.22 2.89 11.99
C SER A 253 11.75 2.97 11.60
N ARG A 254 11.41 3.72 10.55
CA ARG A 254 10.02 3.80 10.06
C ARG A 254 9.55 2.48 9.46
N LEU A 255 10.39 1.76 8.72
CA LEU A 255 10.07 0.42 8.23
C LEU A 255 9.77 -0.55 9.39
N LEU A 256 10.58 -0.50 10.45
CA LEU A 256 10.39 -1.32 11.65
C LEU A 256 9.11 -0.94 12.41
N HIS A 257 8.83 0.37 12.57
CA HIS A 257 7.57 0.86 13.13
C HIS A 257 6.37 0.30 12.38
N TYR A 258 6.39 0.37 11.04
CA TYR A 258 5.28 -0.14 10.24
C TYR A 258 5.13 -1.66 10.29
N ARG A 259 6.21 -2.42 10.55
CA ARG A 259 6.16 -3.87 10.80
C ARG A 259 5.64 -4.22 12.21
N ASN A 260 5.28 -3.22 13.02
CA ASN A 260 4.98 -3.34 14.45
C ASN A 260 6.17 -3.83 15.29
N ASP A 261 7.40 -3.79 14.75
CA ASP A 261 8.64 -4.09 15.46
C ASP A 261 9.12 -2.86 16.27
N PHE A 262 8.22 -2.32 17.09
CA PHE A 262 8.44 -1.07 17.84
C PHE A 262 9.70 -1.13 18.74
N ALA A 263 9.96 -2.30 19.34
CA ALA A 263 11.12 -2.51 20.20
C ALA A 263 12.45 -2.39 19.43
N LEU A 264 12.55 -3.06 18.28
CA LEU A 264 13.75 -3.00 17.43
C LEU A 264 13.92 -1.61 16.81
N SER A 265 12.82 -0.97 16.43
CA SER A 265 12.84 0.43 15.99
C SER A 265 13.42 1.33 17.08
N ASN A 266 12.95 1.22 18.32
CA ASN A 266 13.44 2.03 19.44
C ASN A 266 14.91 1.77 19.77
N GLN A 267 15.37 0.51 19.68
CA GLN A 267 16.79 0.19 19.84
C GLN A 267 17.65 0.89 18.77
N THR A 268 17.19 0.86 17.51
CA THR A 268 17.85 1.50 16.37
C THR A 268 17.90 3.02 16.54
N ILE A 269 16.77 3.64 16.93
CA ILE A 269 16.69 5.09 17.18
C ILE A 269 17.65 5.48 18.31
N LYS A 270 17.63 4.77 19.43
CA LYS A 270 18.52 5.03 20.58
C LYS A 270 20.00 4.97 20.20
N ALA A 271 20.38 3.95 19.42
CA ALA A 271 21.76 3.80 18.94
C ALA A 271 22.19 4.97 18.05
N PHE A 272 21.30 5.50 17.21
CA PHE A 272 21.60 6.62 16.33
C PHE A 272 21.57 7.98 17.05
N LEU A 273 20.65 8.20 17.99
CA LEU A 273 20.57 9.45 18.77
C LEU A 273 21.84 9.70 19.60
N ALA A 274 22.55 8.64 20.01
CA ALA A 274 23.85 8.75 20.69
C ALA A 274 24.98 9.32 19.80
N LYS A 275 24.79 9.39 18.47
CA LYS A 275 25.79 9.85 17.50
C LYS A 275 25.65 11.35 17.12
N HIS A 276 25.04 12.16 17.98
CA HIS A 276 24.83 13.60 17.79
C HIS A 276 24.16 13.98 16.45
N PRO A 277 22.93 13.52 16.16
CA PRO A 277 22.20 13.83 14.92
C PRO A 277 21.93 15.33 14.73
N THR A 278 21.58 15.75 13.51
CA THR A 278 21.10 17.11 13.26
C THR A 278 19.78 17.36 13.99
N VAL A 279 19.42 18.63 14.19
CA VAL A 279 18.17 19.03 14.87
C VAL A 279 16.95 18.40 14.19
N ALA A 280 16.83 18.54 12.86
CA ALA A 280 15.70 18.00 12.09
C ALA A 280 15.62 16.45 12.13
N GLU A 281 16.76 15.75 12.14
CA GLU A 281 16.78 14.29 12.28
C GLU A 281 16.33 13.87 13.68
N LYS A 282 16.83 14.57 14.70
CA LYS A 282 16.47 14.33 16.11
C LYS A 282 14.98 14.53 16.34
N GLU A 283 14.38 15.56 15.75
CA GLU A 283 12.94 15.83 15.82
C GLU A 283 12.12 14.64 15.33
N ARG A 284 12.40 14.20 14.09
CA ARG A 284 11.63 13.13 13.44
C ARG A 284 11.82 11.77 14.13
N LEU A 285 13.04 11.49 14.61
CA LEU A 285 13.35 10.24 15.32
C LEU A 285 12.71 10.19 16.70
N LEU A 286 12.73 11.28 17.47
CA LEU A 286 12.07 11.34 18.78
C LEU A 286 10.55 11.24 18.67
N CYS A 287 9.96 11.83 17.62
CA CYS A 287 8.53 11.67 17.34
C CYS A 287 8.18 10.20 17.12
N LEU A 288 8.91 9.53 16.21
CA LEU A 288 8.71 8.11 15.91
C LEU A 288 8.97 7.22 17.13
N GLN A 289 9.98 7.54 17.94
CA GLN A 289 10.29 6.82 19.18
C GLN A 289 9.15 6.93 20.20
N GLY A 290 8.56 8.12 20.36
CA GLY A 290 7.38 8.33 21.19
C GLY A 290 6.18 7.51 20.70
N ASP A 291 5.93 7.52 19.39
CA ASP A 291 4.84 6.75 18.77
C ASP A 291 5.05 5.24 18.94
N ASN A 292 6.29 4.75 18.81
CA ASN A 292 6.65 3.35 19.11
C ASN A 292 6.37 2.98 20.57
N PHE A 293 6.74 3.84 21.53
CA PHE A 293 6.47 3.58 22.95
C PHE A 293 4.97 3.60 23.26
N TYR A 294 4.21 4.49 22.64
CA TYR A 294 2.75 4.47 22.71
C TYR A 294 2.19 3.14 22.17
N GLY A 295 2.68 2.67 21.02
CA GLY A 295 2.31 1.37 20.45
C GLY A 295 2.68 0.16 21.32
N LEU A 296 3.75 0.27 22.11
CA LEU A 296 4.14 -0.74 23.13
C LEU A 296 3.31 -0.66 24.42
N GLY A 297 2.48 0.37 24.58
CA GLY A 297 1.74 0.66 25.83
C GLY A 297 2.59 1.31 26.92
N ASP A 298 3.85 1.67 26.65
CA ASP A 298 4.70 2.40 27.59
C ASP A 298 4.47 3.91 27.45
N TYR A 299 3.38 4.37 28.04
CA TYR A 299 2.96 5.77 27.95
C TYR A 299 3.90 6.74 28.67
N VAL A 300 4.65 6.28 29.67
CA VAL A 300 5.60 7.13 30.40
C VAL A 300 6.80 7.45 29.52
N ALA A 301 7.41 6.43 28.91
CA ALA A 301 8.52 6.62 27.98
C ALA A 301 8.10 7.43 26.74
N ALA A 302 6.86 7.23 26.25
CA ALA A 302 6.30 8.02 25.16
C ALA A 302 6.24 9.53 25.53
N LEU A 303 5.71 9.85 26.72
CA LEU A 303 5.62 11.24 27.19
C LEU A 303 6.98 11.88 27.42
N GLU A 304 7.97 11.14 27.90
CA GLU A 304 9.35 11.62 28.02
C GLU A 304 9.93 11.99 26.64
N CYS A 305 9.74 11.13 25.63
CA CYS A 305 10.16 11.40 24.26
C CYS A 305 9.49 12.67 23.72
N TYR A 306 8.17 12.79 23.85
CA TYR A 306 7.44 13.98 23.41
C TYR A 306 7.85 15.25 24.17
N ALA A 307 8.15 15.15 25.48
CA ALA A 307 8.61 16.28 26.27
C ALA A 307 10.02 16.74 25.83
N THR A 308 10.90 15.82 25.46
CA THR A 308 12.19 16.18 24.86
C THR A 308 12.03 16.82 23.49
N LEU A 309 11.11 16.32 22.67
CA LEU A 309 10.80 16.88 21.36
C LEU A 309 10.23 18.31 21.45
N ALA A 310 9.34 18.55 22.42
CA ALA A 310 8.75 19.88 22.65
C ALA A 310 9.79 20.96 23.01
N LYS A 311 10.95 20.58 23.55
CA LYS A 311 12.06 21.51 23.84
C LYS A 311 12.87 21.87 22.58
N ILE A 312 12.77 21.06 21.53
CA ILE A 312 13.51 21.24 20.27
C ILE A 312 12.67 22.05 19.28
N LEU A 313 11.39 21.71 19.15
CA LEU A 313 10.46 22.40 18.26
C LEU A 313 10.24 23.85 18.72
N SER A 314 10.46 24.79 17.80
CA SER A 314 10.44 26.22 18.10
C SER A 314 9.19 26.94 17.58
N GLN A 315 8.50 26.37 16.58
CA GLN A 315 7.33 27.01 15.99
C GLN A 315 6.01 26.43 16.51
N PRO A 316 4.99 27.26 16.76
CA PRO A 316 3.68 26.81 17.26
C PRO A 316 3.00 25.80 16.33
N GLN A 317 3.16 25.94 15.02
CA GLN A 317 2.57 25.05 14.01
C GLN A 317 3.09 23.61 14.15
N ASP A 318 4.36 23.42 14.48
CA ASP A 318 4.99 22.11 14.61
C ASP A 318 4.60 21.42 15.94
N LEU A 319 4.12 22.20 16.92
CA LEU A 319 3.69 21.72 18.23
C LEU A 319 2.25 21.19 18.24
N ILE A 320 1.40 21.57 17.29
CA ILE A 320 -0.02 21.17 17.24
C ILE A 320 -0.16 19.65 17.28
N HIS A 321 0.48 18.97 16.33
CA HIS A 321 0.42 17.50 16.22
C HIS A 321 1.14 16.83 17.41
N LEU A 322 2.16 17.46 18.00
CA LEU A 322 2.84 16.94 19.19
C LEU A 322 1.95 17.02 20.44
N TRP A 323 1.26 18.13 20.65
CA TRP A 323 0.34 18.30 21.78
C TRP A 323 -0.84 17.34 21.69
N LEU A 324 -1.33 17.03 20.49
CA LEU A 324 -2.33 15.98 20.31
C LEU A 324 -1.78 14.62 20.73
N ARG A 325 -0.59 14.22 20.25
CA ARG A 325 0.06 12.97 20.71
C ARG A 325 0.19 12.92 22.23
N GLN A 326 0.64 14.00 22.85
CA GLN A 326 0.74 14.12 24.30
C GLN A 326 -0.63 13.99 24.98
N ALA A 327 -1.66 14.66 24.47
CA ALA A 327 -3.01 14.63 25.03
C ALA A 327 -3.58 13.21 25.04
N PHE A 328 -3.52 12.49 23.92
CA PHE A 328 -4.03 11.11 23.83
C PHE A 328 -3.18 10.12 24.64
N THR A 329 -1.86 10.32 24.67
CA THR A 329 -0.97 9.50 25.51
C THR A 329 -1.26 9.72 27.01
N LEU A 330 -1.46 10.97 27.44
CA LEU A 330 -1.86 11.31 28.81
C LEU A 330 -3.23 10.73 29.15
N LYS A 331 -4.17 10.74 28.21
CA LYS A 331 -5.50 10.14 28.37
C LYS A 331 -5.42 8.64 28.61
N LYS A 332 -4.63 7.91 27.80
CA LYS A 332 -4.37 6.47 28.00
C LYS A 332 -3.61 6.16 29.28
N ALA A 333 -2.78 7.09 29.75
CA ALA A 333 -2.11 7.03 31.05
C ALA A 333 -3.00 7.44 32.24
N ASN A 334 -4.31 7.66 32.04
CA ASN A 334 -5.28 8.11 33.05
C ASN A 334 -4.95 9.47 33.71
N ARG A 335 -4.26 10.37 33.00
CA ARG A 335 -3.89 11.73 33.45
C ARG A 335 -4.77 12.80 32.79
N ASP A 336 -6.07 12.72 33.05
CA ASP A 336 -7.11 13.45 32.31
C ASP A 336 -6.98 14.99 32.35
N ALA A 337 -6.63 15.57 33.50
CA ALA A 337 -6.50 17.03 33.64
C ALA A 337 -5.35 17.58 32.79
N GLU A 338 -4.23 16.85 32.72
CA GLU A 338 -3.08 17.23 31.91
C GLU A 338 -3.34 17.00 30.43
N ALA A 339 -4.05 15.91 30.09
CA ALA A 339 -4.49 15.62 28.74
C ALA A 339 -5.35 16.77 28.18
N LEU A 340 -6.31 17.25 28.97
CA LEU A 340 -7.16 18.37 28.62
C LEU A 340 -6.36 19.67 28.44
N LYS A 341 -5.39 19.94 29.31
CA LYS A 341 -4.51 21.11 29.17
C LYS A 341 -3.79 21.11 27.81
N LYS A 342 -3.34 19.94 27.34
CA LYS A 342 -2.71 19.82 26.02
C LYS A 342 -3.67 20.06 24.85
N LEU A 343 -4.93 19.66 24.96
CA LEU A 343 -5.94 20.08 23.98
C LEU A 343 -6.18 21.59 24.00
N GLN A 344 -6.19 22.21 25.19
CA GLN A 344 -6.32 23.67 25.30
C GLN A 344 -5.12 24.40 24.68
N ASP A 345 -3.89 23.88 24.83
CA ASP A 345 -2.70 24.41 24.16
C ASP A 345 -2.88 24.41 22.63
N VAL A 346 -3.47 23.35 22.06
CA VAL A 346 -3.82 23.29 20.61
C VAL A 346 -4.83 24.37 20.23
N LEU A 347 -5.92 24.52 20.99
CA LEU A 347 -6.98 25.49 20.68
C LEU A 347 -6.59 26.96 20.88
N ALA A 348 -5.50 27.21 21.60
CA ALA A 348 -4.92 28.54 21.79
C ALA A 348 -4.18 29.05 20.54
N VAL A 349 -3.82 28.17 19.59
CA VAL A 349 -3.10 28.54 18.37
C VAL A 349 -4.01 29.34 17.40
N PRO A 350 -3.50 30.41 16.77
CA PRO A 350 -4.24 31.15 15.74
C PRO A 350 -4.63 30.31 14.52
N ASP A 351 -5.81 30.59 13.96
CA ASP A 351 -6.39 29.84 12.82
C ASP A 351 -5.51 29.83 11.56
N THR A 352 -4.72 30.88 11.34
CA THR A 352 -3.82 31.01 10.18
C THR A 352 -2.68 29.99 10.19
N LEU A 353 -2.40 29.34 11.33
CA LEU A 353 -1.29 28.40 11.50
C LEU A 353 -1.70 26.93 11.37
N PHE A 354 -3.00 26.63 11.24
CA PHE A 354 -3.48 25.27 10.98
C PHE A 354 -3.38 24.96 9.48
N GLN A 355 -2.54 23.98 9.12
CA GLN A 355 -2.45 23.47 7.75
C GLN A 355 -3.65 22.58 7.39
N ASP A 356 -4.12 21.78 8.36
CA ASP A 356 -5.30 20.94 8.25
C ASP A 356 -6.31 21.35 9.33
N ARG A 357 -7.46 21.90 8.92
CA ARG A 357 -8.49 22.42 9.83
C ARG A 357 -9.30 21.30 10.51
N SER A 358 -9.22 20.05 10.02
CA SER A 358 -9.85 18.88 10.67
C SER A 358 -9.26 18.60 12.05
N VAL A 359 -7.96 18.88 12.22
CA VAL A 359 -7.19 18.75 13.47
C VAL A 359 -7.80 19.60 14.59
N ARG A 360 -8.23 20.82 14.26
CA ARG A 360 -8.83 21.74 15.21
C ARG A 360 -10.22 21.25 15.62
N SER A 361 -11.06 20.89 14.65
CA SER A 361 -12.39 20.35 14.93
C SER A 361 -12.33 19.12 15.84
N LEU A 362 -11.37 18.23 15.60
CA LEU A 362 -11.10 17.07 16.44
C LEU A 362 -10.72 17.47 17.88
N ALA A 363 -9.81 18.45 18.03
CA ALA A 363 -9.41 18.95 19.34
C ALA A 363 -10.57 19.62 20.10
N GLU A 364 -11.44 20.37 19.43
CA GLU A 364 -12.62 21.03 20.01
C GLU A 364 -13.63 20.01 20.52
N GLN A 365 -13.93 18.97 19.72
CA GLN A 365 -14.86 17.90 20.08
C GLN A 365 -14.35 17.07 21.26
N GLU A 366 -13.10 16.61 21.21
CA GLU A 366 -12.51 15.82 22.29
C GLU A 366 -12.34 16.66 23.57
N SER A 367 -12.00 17.94 23.46
CA SER A 367 -11.92 18.85 24.62
C SER A 367 -13.28 18.97 25.31
N ALA A 368 -14.36 19.18 24.55
CA ALA A 368 -15.71 19.28 25.09
C ALA A 368 -16.14 17.98 25.78
N ARG A 369 -15.91 16.82 25.15
CA ARG A 369 -16.21 15.50 25.74
C ARG A 369 -15.46 15.27 27.05
N TRP A 370 -14.16 15.56 27.07
CA TRP A 370 -13.32 15.33 28.25
C TRP A 370 -13.64 16.29 29.40
N LEU A 371 -13.97 17.55 29.09
CA LEU A 371 -14.47 18.51 30.09
C LEU A 371 -15.76 18.04 30.76
N CYS A 372 -16.66 17.43 29.99
CA CYS A 372 -17.90 16.88 30.54
C CYS A 372 -17.64 15.68 31.45
N MET A 373 -16.75 14.76 31.06
CA MET A 373 -16.33 13.64 31.92
C MET A 373 -15.67 14.10 33.23
N LEU A 374 -14.97 15.24 33.20
CA LEU A 374 -14.35 15.87 34.37
C LEU A 374 -15.32 16.71 35.22
N GLY A 375 -16.62 16.73 34.88
CA GLY A 375 -17.63 17.50 35.61
C GLY A 375 -17.57 19.02 35.39
N ARG A 376 -17.00 19.48 34.27
CA ARG A 376 -16.86 20.92 33.90
C ARG A 376 -17.65 21.27 32.61
N PRO A 377 -18.97 21.03 32.56
CA PRO A 377 -19.75 21.18 31.33
C PRO A 377 -19.96 22.63 30.87
N ALA A 378 -19.91 23.61 31.78
CA ALA A 378 -20.01 25.03 31.42
C ALA A 378 -18.84 25.50 30.54
N GLU A 379 -17.63 25.00 30.82
CA GLU A 379 -16.44 25.27 30.01
C GLU A 379 -16.48 24.53 28.67
N ALA A 380 -16.99 23.30 28.65
CA ALA A 380 -17.21 22.57 27.40
C ALA A 380 -18.12 23.36 26.44
N LEU A 381 -19.16 24.00 26.97
CA LEU A 381 -20.08 24.82 26.19
C LEU A 381 -19.41 26.09 25.64
N GLN A 382 -18.50 26.71 26.39
CA GLN A 382 -17.70 27.84 25.89
C GLN A 382 -16.80 27.45 24.72
N VAL A 383 -16.15 26.28 24.81
CA VAL A 383 -15.32 25.74 23.71
C VAL A 383 -16.16 25.53 22.46
N LEU A 384 -17.32 24.88 22.57
CA LEU A 384 -18.21 24.62 21.44
C LEU A 384 -18.80 25.89 20.83
N ARG A 385 -19.18 26.89 21.65
CA ARG A 385 -19.66 28.18 21.13
C ARG A 385 -18.59 28.90 20.32
N ARG A 386 -17.33 28.87 20.79
CA ARG A 386 -16.21 29.43 20.03
C ARG A 386 -16.02 28.66 18.72
N ALA A 387 -16.06 27.33 18.76
CA ALA A 387 -15.96 26.46 17.59
C ALA A 387 -16.97 26.85 16.49
N LEU A 388 -18.22 27.11 16.88
CA LEU A 388 -19.32 27.48 15.95
C LEU A 388 -19.13 28.83 15.24
N THR A 389 -18.29 29.73 15.77
CA THR A 389 -18.02 31.02 15.11
C THR A 389 -17.10 30.92 13.91
N HIS A 390 -16.42 29.78 13.73
CA HIS A 390 -15.51 29.58 12.61
C HIS A 390 -16.28 29.29 11.29
N PRO A 391 -15.82 29.81 10.13
CA PRO A 391 -16.51 29.65 8.84
C PRO A 391 -16.67 28.19 8.40
N ASP A 392 -15.65 27.36 8.64
CA ASP A 392 -15.55 25.99 8.13
C ASP A 392 -15.86 24.92 9.19
N ALA A 393 -16.53 25.30 10.29
CA ALA A 393 -16.85 24.38 11.36
C ALA A 393 -17.87 23.32 10.91
N ASP A 394 -17.73 22.07 11.38
CA ASP A 394 -18.77 21.03 11.26
C ASP A 394 -19.94 21.38 12.19
N ARG A 395 -20.72 22.39 11.76
CA ARG A 395 -21.76 23.03 12.56
C ARG A 395 -22.87 22.04 12.95
N GLU A 396 -23.15 21.06 12.10
CA GLU A 396 -24.15 20.04 12.40
C GLU A 396 -23.72 19.20 13.61
N GLU A 397 -22.52 18.64 13.59
CA GLU A 397 -22.02 17.81 14.71
C GLU A 397 -21.75 18.64 15.97
N LEU A 398 -21.22 19.88 15.83
CA LEU A 398 -20.96 20.75 16.98
C LEU A 398 -22.23 21.20 17.69
N LEU A 399 -23.30 21.52 16.96
CA LEU A 399 -24.59 21.87 17.55
C LEU A 399 -25.21 20.67 18.27
N PHE A 400 -25.09 19.46 17.69
CA PHE A 400 -25.55 18.23 18.34
C PHE A 400 -24.82 17.96 19.66
N VAL A 401 -23.48 18.02 19.65
CA VAL A 401 -22.68 17.85 20.88
C VAL A 401 -23.03 18.93 21.90
N MET A 402 -23.20 20.19 21.49
CA MET A 402 -23.57 21.30 22.39
C MET A 402 -24.93 21.07 23.05
N ALA A 403 -25.94 20.62 22.29
CA ALA A 403 -27.25 20.30 22.81
C ALA A 403 -27.22 19.13 23.81
N GLY A 404 -26.39 18.11 23.55
CA GLY A 404 -26.12 17.00 24.48
C GLY A 404 -25.51 17.49 25.80
N VAL A 405 -24.50 18.37 25.75
CA VAL A 405 -23.89 18.95 26.96
C VAL A 405 -24.92 19.72 27.79
N GLN A 406 -25.76 20.53 27.15
CA GLN A 406 -26.82 21.29 27.81
C GLN A 406 -27.86 20.39 28.49
N LYS A 407 -28.28 19.32 27.80
CA LYS A 407 -29.30 18.38 28.28
C LYS A 407 -28.79 17.48 29.39
N ASP A 408 -27.70 16.75 29.14
CA ASP A 408 -27.28 15.63 29.98
C ASP A 408 -26.44 16.06 31.20
N TYR A 409 -25.63 17.12 31.04
CA TYR A 409 -24.71 17.58 32.08
C TYR A 409 -25.19 18.84 32.80
N LEU A 410 -25.62 19.88 32.07
CA LEU A 410 -26.10 21.13 32.68
C LEU A 410 -27.56 21.05 33.14
N LYS A 411 -28.33 20.10 32.59
CA LYS A 411 -29.80 20.00 32.80
C LYS A 411 -30.54 21.29 32.44
N ASP A 412 -29.97 22.12 31.57
CA ASP A 412 -30.61 23.29 31.00
C ASP A 412 -31.41 22.86 29.77
N TYR A 413 -32.57 22.28 30.06
CA TYR A 413 -33.44 21.72 29.02
C TYR A 413 -33.98 22.80 28.08
N ALA A 414 -34.11 24.05 28.54
CA ALA A 414 -34.61 25.16 27.73
C ALA A 414 -33.58 25.53 26.66
N ALA A 415 -32.33 25.76 27.06
CA ALA A 415 -31.26 26.04 26.12
C ALA A 415 -30.99 24.86 25.18
N ALA A 416 -31.02 23.61 25.69
CA ALA A 416 -30.87 22.41 24.88
C ALA A 416 -31.94 22.30 23.78
N ALA A 417 -33.21 22.55 24.11
CA ALA A 417 -34.30 22.52 23.16
C ALA A 417 -34.11 23.54 22.02
N GLU A 418 -33.69 24.77 22.34
CA GLU A 418 -33.41 25.80 21.32
C GLU A 418 -32.23 25.42 20.41
N THR A 419 -31.19 24.80 20.97
CA THR A 419 -30.06 24.29 20.17
C THR A 419 -30.50 23.18 19.21
N TYR A 420 -31.35 22.25 19.66
CA TYR A 420 -31.91 21.20 18.78
C TYR A 420 -32.83 21.77 17.70
N ILE A 421 -33.64 22.80 18.01
CA ILE A 421 -34.45 23.51 17.01
C ILE A 421 -33.54 24.15 15.96
N THR A 422 -32.45 24.80 16.40
CA THR A 422 -31.48 25.43 15.51
C THR A 422 -30.79 24.40 14.60
N LEU A 423 -30.39 23.25 15.15
CA LEU A 423 -29.82 22.14 14.40
C LEU A 423 -30.77 21.66 13.30
N GLY A 424 -32.03 21.37 13.63
CA GLY A 424 -33.02 20.92 12.66
C GLY A 424 -33.39 21.98 11.60
N ALA A 425 -33.33 23.27 11.94
CA ALA A 425 -33.62 24.36 11.02
C ALA A 425 -32.48 24.62 10.02
N LEU A 426 -31.23 24.54 10.47
CA LEU A 426 -30.05 24.74 9.62
C LEU A 426 -29.75 23.53 8.73
N PHE A 427 -30.06 22.32 9.21
CA PHE A 427 -29.77 21.05 8.53
C PHE A 427 -31.04 20.22 8.35
N PRO A 428 -32.02 20.69 7.54
CA PRO A 428 -33.31 20.01 7.36
C PRO A 428 -33.23 18.68 6.60
N ASN A 429 -32.08 18.34 6.02
CA ASN A 429 -31.78 17.03 5.42
C ASN A 429 -30.45 16.47 5.97
N GLY A 430 -30.03 16.92 7.16
CA GLY A 430 -28.80 16.50 7.81
C GLY A 430 -28.87 15.08 8.36
N LEU A 431 -27.72 14.50 8.66
CA LEU A 431 -27.58 13.19 9.31
C LEU A 431 -28.12 13.19 10.75
N ARG A 432 -28.20 14.34 11.41
CA ARG A 432 -28.62 14.50 12.81
C ARG A 432 -30.05 15.04 12.98
N GLN A 433 -30.85 15.01 11.92
CA GLN A 433 -32.17 15.65 11.94
C GLN A 433 -33.18 14.92 12.87
N ASP A 434 -33.15 13.60 12.88
CA ASP A 434 -33.99 12.79 13.74
C ASP A 434 -33.54 12.89 15.21
N ASP A 435 -32.23 12.84 15.45
CA ASP A 435 -31.57 13.12 16.73
C ASP A 435 -32.01 14.49 17.31
N ALA A 436 -32.10 15.52 16.45
CA ALA A 436 -32.55 16.85 16.85
C ALA A 436 -34.00 16.87 17.35
N LEU A 437 -34.91 16.27 16.59
CA LEU A 437 -36.34 16.23 16.96
C LEU A 437 -36.58 15.37 18.21
N TRP A 438 -35.86 14.26 18.34
CA TRP A 438 -35.87 13.42 19.54
C TRP A 438 -35.36 14.18 20.77
N GLY A 439 -34.20 14.82 20.65
CA GLY A 439 -33.61 15.64 21.72
C GLY A 439 -34.55 16.77 22.16
N GLN A 440 -35.21 17.44 21.21
CA GLN A 440 -36.22 18.46 21.49
C GLN A 440 -37.41 17.91 22.30
N ALA A 441 -37.94 16.74 21.92
CA ALA A 441 -39.06 16.10 22.62
C ALA A 441 -38.69 15.76 24.07
N GLN A 442 -37.51 15.16 24.28
CA GLN A 442 -36.99 14.84 25.62
C GLN A 442 -36.82 16.09 26.47
N CYS A 443 -36.28 17.18 25.91
CA CYS A 443 -36.13 18.44 26.64
C CYS A 443 -37.47 19.03 27.07
N ARG A 444 -38.52 18.99 26.24
CA ARG A 444 -39.87 19.45 26.62
C ARG A 444 -40.51 18.56 27.69
N GLU A 445 -40.29 17.25 27.63
CA GLU A 445 -40.75 16.31 28.66
C GLU A 445 -40.11 16.63 30.01
N LEU A 446 -38.79 16.82 30.04
CA LEU A 446 -38.02 17.14 31.25
C LEU A 446 -38.36 18.53 31.83
N GLN A 447 -38.90 19.44 31.02
CA GLN A 447 -39.45 20.73 31.47
C GLN A 447 -40.85 20.63 32.09
N GLY A 448 -41.50 19.47 32.02
CA GLY A 448 -42.90 19.31 32.43
C GLY A 448 -43.93 19.79 31.39
N ARG A 449 -43.48 20.12 30.16
CA ARG A 449 -44.35 20.50 29.04
C ARG A 449 -44.82 19.27 28.28
N TYR A 450 -45.63 18.45 28.95
CA TYR A 450 -45.98 17.11 28.50
C TYR A 450 -46.78 17.09 27.19
N ASP A 451 -47.68 18.06 26.96
CA ASP A 451 -48.43 18.15 25.71
C ASP A 451 -47.54 18.47 24.50
N GLU A 452 -46.62 19.42 24.66
CA GLU A 452 -45.63 19.75 23.61
C GLU A 452 -44.72 18.54 23.34
N ALA A 453 -44.22 17.88 24.39
CA ALA A 453 -43.38 16.69 24.26
C ALA A 453 -44.12 15.55 23.55
N ARG A 454 -45.38 15.29 23.90
CA ARG A 454 -46.25 14.29 23.26
C ARG A 454 -46.41 14.57 21.76
N GLN A 455 -46.68 15.83 21.39
CA GLN A 455 -46.79 16.23 19.98
C GLN A 455 -45.47 16.03 19.23
N LEU A 456 -44.34 16.32 19.86
CA LEU A 456 -43.02 16.13 19.26
C LEU A 456 -42.66 14.66 19.10
N TYR A 457 -42.97 13.79 20.07
CA TYR A 457 -42.82 12.34 19.90
C TYR A 457 -43.72 11.79 18.79
N ALA A 458 -44.98 12.24 18.70
CA ALA A 458 -45.87 11.87 17.60
C ALA A 458 -45.32 12.34 16.24
N ARG A 459 -44.78 13.56 16.18
CA ARG A 459 -44.12 14.11 14.99
C ARG A 459 -42.87 13.33 14.62
N TYR A 460 -42.06 12.91 15.59
CA TYR A 460 -40.88 12.06 15.37
C TYR A 460 -41.28 10.73 14.73
N ARG A 461 -42.31 10.07 15.25
CA ARG A 461 -42.83 8.82 14.68
C ARG A 461 -43.35 8.98 13.26
N ALA A 462 -43.97 10.13 12.96
CA ALA A 462 -44.49 10.42 11.63
C ALA A 462 -43.40 10.81 10.61
N ALA A 463 -42.40 11.58 11.04
CA ALA A 463 -41.33 12.10 10.18
C ALA A 463 -40.19 11.09 9.98
N PHE A 464 -39.86 10.31 11.02
CA PHE A 464 -38.76 9.33 11.03
C PHE A 464 -39.28 7.95 11.39
N PRO A 465 -40.19 7.37 10.60
CA PRO A 465 -40.88 6.15 10.96
C PRO A 465 -39.97 4.93 11.18
N ALA A 466 -38.75 4.94 10.61
CA ALA A 466 -37.74 3.88 10.75
C ALA A 466 -36.52 4.31 11.59
N GLY A 467 -36.66 5.38 12.39
CA GLY A 467 -35.63 5.83 13.32
C GLY A 467 -35.42 4.85 14.48
N ASP A 468 -34.26 4.93 15.11
CA ASP A 468 -33.90 4.02 16.20
C ASP A 468 -34.81 4.17 17.44
N GLN A 469 -35.41 5.35 17.62
CA GLN A 469 -36.17 5.71 18.82
C GLN A 469 -37.69 5.63 18.64
N VAL A 470 -38.22 5.06 17.55
CA VAL A 470 -39.66 5.17 17.24
C VAL A 470 -40.55 4.35 18.19
N GLU A 471 -40.09 3.17 18.62
CA GLU A 471 -40.80 2.38 19.63
C GLU A 471 -40.80 3.08 21.00
N GLU A 472 -39.67 3.70 21.36
CA GLU A 472 -39.56 4.49 22.58
C GLU A 472 -40.41 5.78 22.50
N ALA A 473 -40.45 6.45 21.36
CA ALA A 473 -41.32 7.59 21.11
C ALA A 473 -42.79 7.22 21.30
N GLN A 474 -43.21 6.04 20.82
CA GLN A 474 -44.58 5.55 20.99
C GLN A 474 -44.90 5.26 22.45
N SER A 475 -43.98 4.63 23.17
CA SER A 475 -44.17 4.30 24.58
C SER A 475 -44.20 5.57 25.43
N ARG A 476 -43.34 6.55 25.14
CA ARG A 476 -43.34 7.89 25.75
C ARG A 476 -44.59 8.68 25.45
N GLU A 477 -45.04 8.71 24.20
CA GLU A 477 -46.31 9.35 23.81
C GLU A 477 -47.49 8.77 24.61
N HIS A 478 -47.58 7.44 24.68
CA HIS A 478 -48.60 6.75 25.46
C HIS A 478 -48.50 7.05 26.97
N TYR A 479 -47.28 7.07 27.51
CA TYR A 479 -47.02 7.38 28.91
C TYR A 479 -47.45 8.81 29.25
N LEU A 480 -47.07 9.78 28.42
CA LEU A 480 -47.47 11.18 28.59
C LEU A 480 -48.96 11.39 28.42
N GLN A 481 -49.60 10.71 27.48
CA GLN A 481 -51.03 10.82 27.22
C GLN A 481 -51.89 10.29 28.37
N ASN A 482 -51.50 9.19 29.00
CA ASN A 482 -52.38 8.45 29.91
C ASN A 482 -52.10 8.67 31.39
N PHE A 483 -50.94 9.23 31.77
CA PHE A 483 -50.52 9.29 33.17
C PHE A 483 -50.16 10.68 33.70
N PHE A 484 -50.28 11.71 32.84
CA PHE A 484 -50.05 13.10 33.20
C PHE A 484 -51.30 13.94 32.95
N PRO A 485 -51.62 14.87 33.85
CA PRO A 485 -52.81 15.69 33.73
C PRO A 485 -52.71 16.69 32.56
N MET A 486 -53.85 17.07 31.99
CA MET A 486 -53.93 18.19 31.04
C MET A 486 -53.49 19.50 31.68
N ASP A 487 -53.00 20.43 30.86
CA ASP A 487 -52.55 21.75 31.31
C ASP A 487 -53.62 22.50 32.13
N ALA A 488 -53.18 23.31 33.10
CA ALA A 488 -54.02 23.90 34.14
C ALA A 488 -55.16 24.78 33.58
N ALA A 489 -54.94 25.40 32.42
CA ALA A 489 -55.97 26.19 31.73
C ALA A 489 -57.11 25.33 31.17
N HIS A 490 -56.80 24.15 30.62
CA HIS A 490 -57.82 23.19 30.15
C HIS A 490 -58.52 22.50 31.32
N LEU A 491 -57.78 22.20 32.41
CA LEU A 491 -58.31 21.69 33.67
C LEU A 491 -59.41 22.62 34.22
N GLN A 492 -59.17 23.94 34.24
CA GLN A 492 -60.11 24.92 34.78
C GLN A 492 -61.40 25.05 33.94
N VAL A 493 -61.28 25.02 32.61
CA VAL A 493 -62.44 25.06 31.68
C VAL A 493 -63.29 23.78 31.81
N GLN A 494 -62.65 22.62 31.88
CA GLN A 494 -63.33 21.33 32.10
C GLN A 494 -63.99 21.27 33.49
N LEU A 495 -63.35 21.81 34.53
CA LEU A 495 -63.90 21.89 35.90
C LEU A 495 -65.16 22.76 35.95
N GLN A 496 -65.12 23.95 35.34
CA GLN A 496 -66.26 24.87 35.27
C GLN A 496 -67.45 24.24 34.54
N ARG A 497 -67.18 23.50 33.47
CA ARG A 497 -68.20 22.77 32.70
C ARG A 497 -68.79 21.60 33.50
N CYS A 498 -67.97 20.83 34.21
CA CYS A 498 -68.43 19.73 35.06
C CYS A 498 -69.27 20.20 36.25
N ILE A 499 -68.93 21.34 36.87
CA ILE A 499 -69.74 21.94 37.93
C ILE A 499 -71.10 22.42 37.40
N ALA A 500 -71.16 22.86 36.14
CA ALA A 500 -72.37 23.39 35.51
C ALA A 500 -73.32 22.31 34.96
N GLU A 501 -72.82 21.16 34.50
CA GLU A 501 -73.62 20.17 33.75
C GLU A 501 -74.29 19.06 34.61
N GLU A 502 -73.82 18.73 35.83
CA GLU A 502 -74.22 17.46 36.49
C GLU A 502 -74.60 17.51 38.00
N LEU A 503 -74.75 18.67 38.65
CA LEU A 503 -74.83 18.73 40.13
C LEU A 503 -76.12 19.30 40.75
N ALA A 504 -77.27 19.23 40.07
CA ALA A 504 -78.58 19.55 40.67
C ALA A 504 -79.41 18.27 40.89
N GLY A 505 -79.64 17.90 42.16
CA GLY A 505 -80.56 16.81 42.55
C GLY A 505 -79.95 15.41 42.74
N VAL A 506 -78.63 15.28 42.67
CA VAL A 506 -77.90 13.99 42.73
C VAL A 506 -77.33 13.73 44.14
N SER A 507 -77.35 12.47 44.61
CA SER A 507 -76.87 12.12 45.96
C SER A 507 -75.37 12.45 46.15
N PRO A 508 -74.90 12.74 47.38
CA PRO A 508 -73.48 13.02 47.64
C PRO A 508 -72.53 11.93 47.12
N GLU A 509 -72.94 10.66 47.19
CA GLU A 509 -72.17 9.49 46.77
C GLU A 509 -72.06 9.41 45.24
N GLN A 510 -73.16 9.67 44.52
CA GLN A 510 -73.17 9.72 43.06
C GLN A 510 -72.32 10.89 42.52
N ARG A 511 -72.34 12.04 43.20
CA ARG A 511 -71.46 13.18 42.87
C ARG A 511 -69.98 12.85 43.05
N ALA A 512 -69.64 12.19 44.16
CA ALA A 512 -68.27 11.78 44.43
C ALA A 512 -67.79 10.68 43.45
N LEU A 513 -68.67 9.77 43.02
CA LEU A 513 -68.36 8.78 41.99
C LEU A 513 -68.13 9.45 40.62
N ALA A 514 -69.03 10.32 40.17
CA ALA A 514 -68.86 11.08 38.92
C ALA A 514 -67.57 11.92 38.92
N TRP A 515 -67.23 12.51 40.07
CA TRP A 515 -65.96 13.22 40.26
C TRP A 515 -64.75 12.28 40.14
N ALA A 516 -64.79 11.10 40.76
CA ALA A 516 -63.73 10.11 40.61
C ALA A 516 -63.60 9.59 39.16
N GLU A 517 -64.71 9.40 38.45
CA GLU A 517 -64.75 9.01 37.04
C GLU A 517 -64.11 10.08 36.15
N LYS A 518 -64.39 11.36 36.40
CA LYS A 518 -63.73 12.49 35.71
C LYS A 518 -62.25 12.62 36.05
N LEU A 519 -61.87 12.48 37.33
CA LEU A 519 -60.46 12.46 37.76
C LEU A 519 -59.66 11.39 37.04
N SER A 520 -60.21 10.18 36.94
CA SER A 520 -59.55 9.07 36.25
C SER A 520 -59.59 9.22 34.73
N GLY A 521 -60.73 9.62 34.15
CA GLY A 521 -60.96 9.62 32.72
C GLY A 521 -60.51 10.88 31.98
N ALA A 522 -60.93 12.06 32.43
CA ALA A 522 -60.64 13.34 31.75
C ALA A 522 -59.33 13.98 32.24
N PHE A 523 -58.96 13.71 33.50
CA PHE A 523 -57.81 14.34 34.14
C PHE A 523 -56.62 13.40 34.32
N HIS A 524 -56.78 12.10 34.03
CA HIS A 524 -55.73 11.07 34.17
C HIS A 524 -55.04 11.04 35.57
N ASP A 525 -55.70 11.58 36.60
CA ASP A 525 -55.22 11.58 37.99
C ASP A 525 -55.81 10.39 38.75
N HIS A 526 -55.31 9.21 38.40
CA HIS A 526 -55.75 7.94 38.97
C HIS A 526 -55.48 7.82 40.49
N ALA A 527 -54.48 8.55 41.02
CA ALA A 527 -54.15 8.55 42.44
C ALA A 527 -55.17 9.37 43.26
N GLN A 528 -55.55 10.54 42.77
CA GLN A 528 -56.65 11.31 43.38
C GLN A 528 -58.00 10.61 43.23
N ALA A 529 -58.26 9.98 42.08
CA ALA A 529 -59.46 9.16 41.90
C ALA A 529 -59.54 8.04 42.97
N LEU A 530 -58.45 7.32 43.24
CA LEU A 530 -58.41 6.28 44.29
C LEU A 530 -58.62 6.82 45.71
N THR A 531 -58.16 8.03 46.03
CA THR A 531 -58.40 8.62 47.35
C THR A 531 -59.87 9.02 47.54
N VAL A 532 -60.53 9.51 46.48
CA VAL A 532 -61.99 9.75 46.49
C VAL A 532 -62.76 8.43 46.61
N ILE A 533 -62.38 7.41 45.84
CA ILE A 533 -62.97 6.06 45.90
C ILE A 533 -62.83 5.44 47.30
N ARG A 534 -61.66 5.56 47.94
CA ARG A 534 -61.45 5.06 49.31
C ARG A 534 -62.39 5.73 50.31
N ARG A 535 -62.66 7.04 50.18
CA ARG A 535 -63.64 7.74 51.02
C ARG A 535 -65.06 7.23 50.76
N LEU A 536 -65.42 6.97 49.51
CA LEU A 536 -66.72 6.39 49.13
C LEU A 536 -66.94 5.00 49.72
N SER A 537 -65.90 4.16 49.75
CA SER A 537 -65.99 2.80 50.31
C SER A 537 -66.27 2.74 51.82
N HIS A 538 -66.15 3.85 52.54
CA HIS A 538 -66.51 3.95 53.97
C HIS A 538 -67.97 4.38 54.20
N SER A 539 -68.73 4.65 53.14
CA SER A 539 -70.16 5.02 53.19
C SER A 539 -71.07 3.83 52.85
N ALA A 540 -72.35 3.88 53.25
CA ALA A 540 -73.32 2.83 52.92
C ALA A 540 -73.77 2.92 51.46
N LEU A 541 -73.09 2.19 50.57
CA LEU A 541 -73.35 2.20 49.12
C LEU A 541 -74.42 1.17 48.69
N SER A 542 -75.29 1.57 47.76
CA SER A 542 -76.16 0.64 47.01
C SER A 542 -75.31 -0.35 46.20
N ALA A 543 -75.86 -1.52 45.87
CA ALA A 543 -75.13 -2.57 45.13
C ALA A 543 -74.59 -2.04 43.78
N GLU A 544 -75.40 -1.27 43.05
CA GLU A 544 -75.04 -0.70 41.75
C GLU A 544 -73.88 0.32 41.84
N ILE A 545 -73.91 1.23 42.83
CA ILE A 545 -72.82 2.21 43.03
C ILE A 545 -71.55 1.50 43.51
N ARG A 546 -71.68 0.47 44.34
CA ARG A 546 -70.55 -0.31 44.87
C ARG A 546 -69.79 -1.04 43.76
N ASP A 547 -70.50 -1.70 42.84
CA ASP A 547 -69.88 -2.44 41.73
C ASP A 547 -69.16 -1.48 40.78
N ARG A 548 -69.75 -0.30 40.53
CA ARG A 548 -69.15 0.76 39.69
C ARG A 548 -67.93 1.42 40.35
N VAL A 549 -67.96 1.63 41.67
CA VAL A 549 -66.80 2.11 42.46
C VAL A 549 -65.64 1.10 42.43
N LEU A 550 -65.93 -0.20 42.62
CA LEU A 550 -64.93 -1.26 42.50
C LEU A 550 -64.38 -1.35 41.06
N THR A 551 -65.24 -1.12 40.07
CA THR A 551 -64.84 -1.08 38.65
C THR A 551 -63.84 0.02 38.35
N LEU A 552 -64.14 1.22 38.81
CA LEU A 552 -63.24 2.36 38.70
C LEU A 552 -61.95 2.16 39.50
N ALA A 553 -62.01 1.55 40.69
CA ALA A 553 -60.83 1.24 41.50
C ALA A 553 -59.87 0.27 40.81
N GLY A 554 -60.41 -0.80 40.20
CA GLY A 554 -59.62 -1.76 39.43
C GLY A 554 -58.91 -1.09 38.24
N TYR A 555 -59.62 -0.25 37.50
CA TYR A 555 -59.04 0.52 36.40
C TYR A 555 -57.91 1.46 36.87
N CYS A 556 -58.14 2.22 37.95
CA CYS A 556 -57.12 3.14 38.50
C CYS A 556 -55.89 2.39 39.02
N HIS A 557 -56.07 1.24 39.68
CA HIS A 557 -54.94 0.41 40.13
C HIS A 557 -54.15 -0.15 38.95
N LEU A 558 -54.80 -0.60 37.88
CA LEU A 558 -54.10 -1.04 36.68
C LEU A 558 -53.30 0.10 36.02
N ALA A 559 -53.91 1.28 35.89
CA ALA A 559 -53.24 2.46 35.33
C ALA A 559 -52.01 2.87 36.18
N LEU A 560 -52.12 2.86 37.52
CA LEU A 560 -50.98 3.14 38.39
C LEU A 560 -49.91 2.05 38.37
N ALA A 561 -50.29 0.79 38.15
CA ALA A 561 -49.32 -0.28 37.92
C ALA A 561 -48.52 -0.06 36.63
N GLU A 562 -49.19 0.34 35.54
CA GLU A 562 -48.55 0.68 34.28
C GLU A 562 -47.66 1.92 34.41
N LYS A 563 -48.13 2.96 35.10
CA LYS A 563 -47.30 4.13 35.43
C LYS A 563 -46.04 3.73 36.21
N ALA A 564 -46.19 2.91 37.25
CA ALA A 564 -45.08 2.43 38.05
C ALA A 564 -44.07 1.57 37.25
N PHE A 565 -44.51 0.89 36.19
CA PHE A 565 -43.63 0.20 35.26
C PHE A 565 -42.75 1.19 34.48
N TYR A 566 -43.35 2.23 33.89
CA TYR A 566 -42.61 3.27 33.18
C TYR A 566 -41.68 4.08 34.10
N ASP A 567 -42.09 4.29 35.36
CA ASP A 567 -41.27 4.95 36.39
C ASP A 567 -40.12 4.06 36.91
N GLY A 568 -40.08 2.78 36.54
CA GLY A 568 -39.07 1.82 37.03
C GLY A 568 -39.24 1.43 38.50
N LEU A 569 -40.48 1.39 39.01
CA LEU A 569 -40.83 1.12 40.41
C LEU A 569 -41.54 -0.24 40.59
N PRO A 570 -40.82 -1.38 40.53
CA PRO A 570 -41.43 -2.72 40.46
C PRO A 570 -42.26 -3.09 41.70
N ALA A 571 -41.87 -2.63 42.90
CA ALA A 571 -42.62 -2.89 44.12
C ALA A 571 -43.99 -2.20 44.12
N LYS A 572 -44.07 -0.97 43.59
CA LYS A 572 -45.34 -0.24 43.46
C LYS A 572 -46.21 -0.83 42.36
N GLN A 573 -45.59 -1.23 41.24
CA GLN A 573 -46.26 -1.93 40.16
C GLN A 573 -46.95 -3.20 40.69
N GLN A 574 -46.21 -4.05 41.41
CA GLN A 574 -46.73 -5.31 41.94
C GLN A 574 -47.87 -5.09 42.95
N ALA A 575 -47.71 -4.14 43.89
CA ALA A 575 -48.76 -3.83 44.87
C ALA A 575 -50.09 -3.38 44.22
N HIS A 576 -50.00 -2.57 43.16
CA HIS A 576 -51.17 -2.15 42.40
C HIS A 576 -51.78 -3.28 41.55
N GLN A 577 -50.95 -4.15 40.97
CA GLN A 577 -51.43 -5.35 40.27
C GLN A 577 -52.15 -6.32 41.21
N ASP A 578 -51.64 -6.54 42.42
CA ASP A 578 -52.27 -7.42 43.40
C ASP A 578 -53.60 -6.86 43.90
N SER A 579 -53.67 -5.53 44.13
CA SER A 579 -54.92 -4.83 44.44
C SER A 579 -55.94 -4.96 43.31
N CYS A 580 -55.50 -4.84 42.05
CA CYS A 580 -56.35 -5.02 40.88
C CYS A 580 -56.85 -6.47 40.75
N ARG A 581 -56.00 -7.49 41.02
CA ARG A 581 -56.39 -8.91 41.01
C ARG A 581 -57.47 -9.22 42.04
N GLN A 582 -57.34 -8.70 43.25
CA GLN A 582 -58.36 -8.88 44.30
C GLN A 582 -59.72 -8.33 43.87
N ILE A 583 -59.74 -7.18 43.19
CA ILE A 583 -60.95 -6.56 42.67
C ILE A 583 -61.57 -7.38 41.52
N VAL A 584 -60.74 -7.87 40.58
CA VAL A 584 -61.19 -8.74 39.48
C VAL A 584 -61.82 -10.04 40.01
N HIS A 585 -61.24 -10.64 41.07
CA HIS A 585 -61.81 -11.82 41.72
C HIS A 585 -63.14 -11.55 42.43
N ALA A 586 -63.38 -10.33 42.90
CA ALA A 586 -64.61 -9.94 43.58
C ALA A 586 -65.79 -9.73 42.63
N LEU A 587 -65.55 -9.42 41.35
CA LEU A 587 -66.57 -9.09 40.34
C LEU A 587 -66.36 -9.85 39.00
N PRO A 588 -66.46 -11.19 38.99
CA PRO A 588 -66.13 -12.00 37.81
C PRO A 588 -67.12 -11.87 36.63
N GLY A 589 -68.33 -11.37 36.86
CA GLY A 589 -69.39 -11.26 35.86
C GLY A 589 -69.43 -9.95 35.07
N ASP A 590 -68.64 -8.94 35.47
CA ASP A 590 -68.66 -7.62 34.84
C ASP A 590 -67.79 -7.58 33.56
N PRO A 591 -68.30 -7.06 32.42
CA PRO A 591 -67.56 -7.02 31.15
C PRO A 591 -66.26 -6.21 31.17
N LEU A 592 -66.17 -5.15 31.98
CA LEU A 592 -64.98 -4.34 32.15
C LEU A 592 -63.95 -5.06 33.04
N MET A 593 -64.41 -5.72 34.11
CA MET A 593 -63.56 -6.57 34.96
C MET A 593 -62.95 -7.74 34.20
N ARG A 594 -63.70 -8.35 33.29
CA ARG A 594 -63.19 -9.37 32.39
C ARG A 594 -62.03 -8.83 31.55
N LYS A 595 -62.21 -7.67 30.90
CA LYS A 595 -61.13 -7.01 30.12
C LYS A 595 -59.91 -6.64 30.98
N LEU A 596 -60.12 -6.20 32.21
CA LEU A 596 -59.03 -5.90 33.16
C LEU A 596 -58.28 -7.19 33.56
N GLY A 597 -59.00 -8.28 33.80
CA GLY A 597 -58.42 -9.61 34.05
C GLY A 597 -57.60 -10.13 32.87
N GLU A 598 -58.09 -9.96 31.64
CA GLU A 598 -57.34 -10.30 30.40
C GLU A 598 -56.01 -9.53 30.33
N ARG A 599 -56.02 -8.23 30.63
CA ARG A 599 -54.82 -7.37 30.57
C ARG A 599 -53.81 -7.69 31.67
N LEU A 600 -54.26 -7.99 32.89
CA LEU A 600 -53.41 -8.46 33.98
C LEU A 600 -52.76 -9.81 33.65
N PHE A 601 -53.51 -10.72 33.04
CA PHE A 601 -53.01 -12.02 32.59
C PHE A 601 -51.92 -11.87 31.52
N LEU A 602 -52.15 -11.03 30.50
CA LEU A 602 -51.15 -10.71 29.49
C LEU A 602 -49.89 -10.08 30.11
N GLN A 603 -50.03 -9.07 30.99
CA GLN A 603 -48.89 -8.47 31.69
C GLN A 603 -48.08 -9.48 32.52
N GLN A 604 -48.74 -10.40 33.20
CA GLN A 604 -48.07 -11.46 33.96
C GLN A 604 -47.23 -12.36 33.04
N ILE A 605 -47.72 -12.68 31.85
CA ILE A 605 -46.97 -13.46 30.86
C ILE A 605 -45.74 -12.68 30.37
N PHE A 606 -45.89 -11.37 30.13
CA PHE A 606 -44.79 -10.52 29.71
C PHE A 606 -43.79 -10.20 30.84
N SER A 607 -44.13 -10.47 32.10
CA SER A 607 -43.22 -10.26 33.25
C SER A 607 -42.11 -11.32 33.36
N PHE A 608 -42.32 -12.50 32.78
CA PHE A 608 -41.31 -13.55 32.76
C PHE A 608 -40.20 -13.22 31.75
N ARG A 609 -38.97 -13.12 32.24
CA ARG A 609 -37.79 -12.79 31.41
C ARG A 609 -37.34 -13.95 30.52
N ASP A 610 -37.55 -15.20 30.93
CA ASP A 610 -37.17 -16.37 30.15
C ASP A 610 -38.35 -16.88 29.30
N ALA A 611 -38.09 -17.12 28.00
CA ALA A 611 -39.03 -17.69 27.07
C ALA A 611 -39.48 -19.10 27.48
N ARG A 612 -38.62 -19.90 28.11
CA ARG A 612 -38.98 -21.24 28.59
C ARG A 612 -39.93 -21.19 29.78
N GLN A 613 -39.65 -20.31 30.75
CA GLN A 613 -40.55 -20.07 31.89
C GLN A 613 -41.92 -19.57 31.45
N ARG A 614 -41.97 -18.71 30.41
CA ARG A 614 -43.24 -18.32 29.77
C ARG A 614 -43.99 -19.53 29.24
N LEU A 615 -43.34 -20.37 28.44
CA LEU A 615 -43.98 -21.56 27.85
C LEU A 615 -44.40 -22.60 28.92
N GLU A 616 -43.65 -22.74 30.01
CA GLU A 616 -44.00 -23.60 31.15
C GLU A 616 -45.22 -23.08 31.91
N PHE A 617 -45.23 -21.78 32.25
CA PHE A 617 -46.37 -21.13 32.88
C PHE A 617 -47.65 -21.30 32.04
N MET A 618 -47.53 -21.14 30.72
CA MET A 618 -48.63 -21.26 29.78
C MET A 618 -49.17 -22.70 29.64
N ASN A 619 -48.39 -23.70 30.05
CA ASN A 619 -48.81 -25.10 30.07
C ASN A 619 -49.53 -25.53 31.35
N THR A 620 -49.61 -24.66 32.36
CA THR A 620 -50.35 -24.93 33.60
C THR A 620 -51.87 -25.01 33.36
N ALA A 621 -52.56 -25.82 34.16
CA ALA A 621 -54.02 -25.97 34.06
C ALA A 621 -54.75 -24.62 34.24
N GLN A 622 -54.29 -23.79 35.18
CA GLN A 622 -54.82 -22.47 35.46
C GLN A 622 -54.66 -21.50 34.28
N SER A 623 -53.52 -21.51 33.60
CA SER A 623 -53.30 -20.67 32.41
C SER A 623 -54.12 -21.13 31.21
N ARG A 624 -54.36 -22.44 31.06
CA ARG A 624 -55.23 -22.98 30.00
C ARG A 624 -56.68 -22.56 30.18
N GLU A 625 -57.17 -22.56 31.42
CA GLU A 625 -58.50 -22.07 31.75
C GLU A 625 -58.63 -20.56 31.48
N ALA A 626 -57.65 -19.76 31.89
CA ALA A 626 -57.58 -18.33 31.62
C ALA A 626 -57.53 -18.02 30.11
N MET A 627 -56.78 -18.79 29.32
CA MET A 627 -56.70 -18.65 27.86
C MET A 627 -58.04 -18.88 27.14
N ASN A 628 -58.83 -19.84 27.62
CA ASN A 628 -60.15 -20.12 27.05
C ASN A 628 -61.15 -18.98 27.33
N ALA A 629 -60.94 -18.24 28.42
CA ALA A 629 -61.76 -17.10 28.79
C ALA A 629 -61.43 -15.79 28.03
N LEU A 630 -60.27 -15.73 27.35
CA LEU A 630 -59.83 -14.55 26.58
C LEU A 630 -60.74 -14.23 25.40
N SER A 631 -60.94 -12.93 25.15
CA SER A 631 -61.49 -12.41 23.90
C SER A 631 -60.65 -12.79 22.67
N ASP A 632 -61.25 -12.79 21.49
CA ASP A 632 -60.56 -13.15 20.23
C ASP A 632 -59.34 -12.23 19.93
N SER A 633 -59.44 -10.95 20.28
CA SER A 633 -58.33 -10.00 20.15
C SER A 633 -57.16 -10.34 21.09
N SER A 634 -57.45 -10.52 22.39
CA SER A 634 -56.45 -10.86 23.40
C SER A 634 -55.80 -12.23 23.15
N ARG A 635 -56.54 -13.17 22.57
CA ARG A 635 -56.02 -14.49 22.18
C ARG A 635 -55.02 -14.40 21.03
N LYS A 636 -55.28 -13.54 20.04
CA LYS A 636 -54.34 -13.32 18.92
C LYS A 636 -53.08 -12.57 19.36
N GLU A 637 -53.22 -11.60 20.27
CA GLU A 637 -52.08 -10.90 20.88
C GLU A 637 -51.20 -11.85 21.70
N LEU A 638 -51.82 -12.71 22.51
CA LEU A 638 -51.14 -13.78 23.23
C LEU A 638 -50.45 -14.76 22.26
N GLY A 639 -51.12 -15.14 21.17
CA GLY A 639 -50.56 -16.00 20.13
C GLY A 639 -49.27 -15.43 19.53
N LEU A 640 -49.23 -14.13 19.25
CA LEU A 640 -48.04 -13.45 18.76
C LEU A 640 -46.89 -13.45 19.79
N ALA A 641 -47.18 -13.17 21.07
CA ALA A 641 -46.20 -13.23 22.15
C ALA A 641 -45.64 -14.64 22.41
N LEU A 642 -46.50 -15.64 22.31
CA LEU A 642 -46.12 -17.05 22.37
C LEU A 642 -45.24 -17.43 21.18
N ALA A 643 -45.58 -16.95 19.98
CA ALA A 643 -44.75 -17.18 18.80
C ALA A 643 -43.32 -16.65 19.02
N GLU A 644 -43.14 -15.45 19.59
CA GLU A 644 -41.80 -14.94 19.93
C GLU A 644 -41.09 -15.83 20.96
N SER A 645 -41.82 -16.27 21.98
CA SER A 645 -41.30 -17.18 23.00
C SER A 645 -40.88 -18.54 22.41
N TYR A 646 -41.63 -19.07 21.43
CA TYR A 646 -41.27 -20.27 20.69
C TYR A 646 -40.01 -20.08 19.84
N TYR A 647 -39.86 -18.93 19.18
CA TYR A 647 -38.65 -18.60 18.41
C TYR A 647 -37.42 -18.53 19.32
N ASP A 648 -37.53 -17.84 20.45
CA ASP A 648 -36.44 -17.70 21.43
C ASP A 648 -36.08 -19.03 22.11
N ALA A 649 -37.08 -19.85 22.44
CA ALA A 649 -36.87 -21.18 23.02
C ALA A 649 -36.22 -22.16 22.03
N ALA A 650 -36.41 -21.93 20.73
CA ALA A 650 -35.88 -22.75 19.64
C ALA A 650 -34.44 -22.43 19.23
N LYS A 651 -33.66 -21.70 20.05
CA LYS A 651 -32.23 -21.31 19.83
C LYS A 651 -31.21 -22.46 19.60
N GLY A 652 -31.67 -23.65 19.21
CA GLY A 652 -30.90 -24.80 18.71
C GLY A 652 -31.55 -25.52 17.51
N ASN A 653 -32.34 -24.81 16.69
CA ASN A 653 -33.05 -25.33 15.51
C ASN A 653 -34.07 -26.45 15.80
N ASP A 654 -34.78 -26.37 16.91
CA ASP A 654 -35.89 -27.30 17.19
C ASP A 654 -37.06 -27.05 16.22
N VAL A 655 -37.17 -27.90 15.20
CA VAL A 655 -38.16 -27.81 14.12
C VAL A 655 -39.60 -27.85 14.66
N VAL A 656 -39.86 -28.53 15.78
CA VAL A 656 -41.20 -28.65 16.35
C VAL A 656 -41.61 -27.33 16.99
N LEU A 657 -40.73 -26.71 17.78
CA LEU A 657 -40.96 -25.39 18.37
C LEU A 657 -41.12 -24.31 17.29
N LEU A 658 -40.30 -24.37 16.23
CA LEU A 658 -40.38 -23.43 15.10
C LEU A 658 -41.70 -23.55 14.33
N ARG A 659 -42.22 -24.77 14.11
CA ARG A 659 -43.52 -24.98 13.44
C ARG A 659 -44.69 -24.54 14.30
N ASN A 660 -44.62 -24.80 15.61
CA ASN A 660 -45.65 -24.38 16.57
C ASN A 660 -45.68 -22.85 16.71
N GLY A 661 -44.53 -22.18 16.73
CA GLY A 661 -44.47 -20.73 16.71
C GLY A 661 -45.01 -20.13 15.40
N LEU A 662 -44.65 -20.71 14.25
CA LEU A 662 -45.11 -20.25 12.93
C LEU A 662 -46.64 -20.37 12.76
N SER A 663 -47.28 -21.42 13.30
CA SER A 663 -48.74 -21.59 13.21
C SER A 663 -49.50 -20.51 13.97
N LEU A 664 -48.90 -19.95 15.03
CA LEU A 664 -49.45 -18.86 15.83
C LEU A 664 -49.34 -17.48 15.16
N CYS A 665 -48.43 -17.31 14.18
CA CYS A 665 -48.32 -16.06 13.43
C CYS A 665 -49.48 -15.84 12.45
N ARG A 666 -50.03 -16.90 11.83
CA ARG A 666 -51.08 -16.76 10.78
C ARG A 666 -52.37 -16.09 11.27
N PRO A 667 -52.99 -16.52 12.40
CA PRO A 667 -54.20 -15.89 12.90
C PRO A 667 -54.01 -14.41 13.27
N ALA A 668 -52.79 -14.01 13.61
CA ALA A 668 -52.45 -12.63 13.92
C ALA A 668 -52.35 -11.74 12.66
N ILE A 669 -51.99 -12.33 11.51
CA ILE A 669 -51.86 -11.62 10.23
C ILE A 669 -53.22 -11.45 9.54
N ASP A 670 -54.03 -12.51 9.50
CA ASP A 670 -55.29 -12.56 8.74
C ASP A 670 -56.48 -11.87 9.47
N GLY A 671 -56.30 -11.51 10.76
CA GLY A 671 -57.35 -10.97 11.62
C GLY A 671 -57.42 -9.44 11.70
N ALA A 672 -58.46 -8.94 12.38
CA ALA A 672 -58.69 -7.51 12.68
C ALA A 672 -57.77 -6.93 13.78
N LEU A 673 -56.51 -7.39 13.87
CA LEU A 673 -55.55 -6.83 14.82
C LEU A 673 -55.03 -5.44 14.38
N PRO A 674 -54.61 -4.60 15.33
CA PRO A 674 -53.94 -3.34 15.04
C PRO A 674 -52.76 -3.53 14.07
N LEU A 675 -52.58 -2.59 13.15
CA LEU A 675 -51.60 -2.65 12.06
C LEU A 675 -50.18 -2.98 12.56
N LEU A 676 -49.78 -2.40 13.69
CA LEU A 676 -48.48 -2.64 14.35
C LEU A 676 -48.23 -4.12 14.67
N MET A 677 -49.25 -4.81 15.21
CA MET A 677 -49.15 -6.23 15.57
C MET A 677 -49.09 -7.13 14.34
N ARG A 678 -49.80 -6.76 13.26
CA ARG A 678 -49.73 -7.47 11.98
C ARG A 678 -48.34 -7.37 11.35
N THR A 679 -47.72 -6.18 11.39
CA THR A 679 -46.35 -5.97 10.88
C THR A 679 -45.32 -6.79 11.66
N ARG A 680 -45.44 -6.81 13.00
CA ARG A 680 -44.59 -7.62 13.88
C ARG A 680 -44.78 -9.12 13.65
N ALA A 681 -46.02 -9.58 13.47
CA ALA A 681 -46.33 -10.97 13.12
C ALA A 681 -45.70 -11.40 11.79
N ARG A 682 -45.71 -10.54 10.77
CA ARG A 682 -45.04 -10.81 9.48
C ARG A 682 -43.52 -10.86 9.60
N LEU A 683 -42.89 -9.96 10.36
CA LEU A 683 -41.44 -10.01 10.60
C LEU A 683 -41.06 -11.33 11.28
N LEU A 684 -41.83 -11.72 12.30
CA LEU A 684 -41.60 -12.98 13.01
C LEU A 684 -41.85 -14.19 12.10
N GLN A 685 -42.88 -14.16 11.26
CA GLN A 685 -43.13 -15.17 10.25
C GLN A 685 -41.93 -15.33 9.28
N ALA A 686 -41.33 -14.22 8.84
CA ALA A 686 -40.13 -14.25 8.02
C ALA A 686 -38.93 -14.88 8.75
N ARG A 687 -38.72 -14.55 10.03
CA ARG A 687 -37.67 -15.16 10.87
C ARG A 687 -37.86 -16.66 11.01
N PHE A 688 -39.09 -17.12 11.26
CA PHE A 688 -39.40 -18.55 11.30
C PHE A 688 -39.14 -19.24 9.96
N TYR A 689 -39.51 -18.62 8.83
CA TYR A 689 -39.20 -19.17 7.51
C TYR A 689 -37.69 -19.25 7.25
N ARG A 690 -36.90 -18.24 7.65
CA ARG A 690 -35.43 -18.26 7.56
C ARG A 690 -34.86 -19.40 8.42
N ALA A 691 -35.29 -19.53 9.68
CA ALA A 691 -34.86 -20.60 10.59
C ALA A 691 -35.25 -22.01 10.13
N LEU A 692 -36.39 -22.16 9.43
CA LEU A 692 -36.83 -23.40 8.79
C LEU A 692 -36.17 -23.67 7.43
N ASN A 693 -35.17 -22.87 7.05
CA ASN A 693 -34.46 -22.94 5.77
C ASN A 693 -35.39 -22.80 4.54
N ARG A 694 -36.35 -21.86 4.60
CA ARG A 694 -37.30 -21.50 3.53
C ARG A 694 -37.14 -20.04 3.10
N PRO A 695 -36.04 -19.70 2.38
CA PRO A 695 -35.68 -18.32 2.09
C PRO A 695 -36.70 -17.58 1.22
N ASP A 696 -37.31 -18.22 0.21
CA ASP A 696 -38.29 -17.53 -0.66
C ASP A 696 -39.58 -17.14 0.08
N SER A 697 -40.04 -17.99 1.00
CA SER A 697 -41.19 -17.66 1.86
C SER A 697 -40.86 -16.53 2.84
N ALA A 698 -39.63 -16.51 3.38
CA ALA A 698 -39.16 -15.40 4.20
C ALA A 698 -39.07 -14.09 3.40
N ALA A 699 -38.52 -14.14 2.18
CA ALA A 699 -38.42 -13.00 1.29
C ALA A 699 -39.79 -12.42 0.92
N ALA A 700 -40.78 -13.29 0.64
CA ALA A 700 -42.14 -12.87 0.33
C ALA A 700 -42.81 -12.17 1.52
N ALA A 701 -42.65 -12.72 2.74
CA ALA A 701 -43.16 -12.11 3.96
C ALA A 701 -42.53 -10.74 4.25
N LEU A 702 -41.20 -10.59 4.06
CA LEU A 702 -40.50 -9.31 4.22
C LEU A 702 -40.90 -8.29 3.15
N ARG A 703 -41.06 -8.70 1.89
CA ARG A 703 -41.53 -7.83 0.80
C ARG A 703 -42.94 -7.31 1.05
N GLN A 704 -43.86 -8.19 1.49
CA GLN A 704 -45.22 -7.77 1.84
C GLN A 704 -45.23 -6.80 3.04
N LEU A 705 -44.40 -7.06 4.06
CA LEU A 705 -44.24 -6.15 5.19
C LEU A 705 -43.87 -4.74 4.73
N VAL A 706 -42.86 -4.65 3.85
CA VAL A 706 -42.38 -3.40 3.28
C VAL A 706 -43.43 -2.70 2.41
N MET A 707 -44.09 -3.43 1.51
CA MET A 707 -45.09 -2.83 0.60
C MET A 707 -46.31 -2.31 1.34
N GLU A 708 -46.73 -3.00 2.39
CA GLU A 708 -47.91 -2.62 3.16
C GLU A 708 -47.64 -1.45 4.12
N ASN A 709 -46.40 -1.24 4.56
CA ASN A 709 -45.99 -0.07 5.32
C ASN A 709 -44.50 0.29 5.14
N PRO A 710 -44.18 1.13 4.14
CA PRO A 710 -42.83 1.69 3.99
C PRO A 710 -42.43 2.54 5.20
N GLY A 711 -43.39 3.23 5.82
CA GLY A 711 -43.17 4.08 7.00
C GLY A 711 -43.34 3.36 8.34
N HIS A 712 -42.85 2.13 8.52
CA HIS A 712 -42.90 1.43 9.82
C HIS A 712 -41.51 1.34 10.48
N PRO A 713 -41.39 1.31 11.83
CA PRO A 713 -40.12 1.15 12.56
C PRO A 713 -39.25 0.00 12.07
N LEU A 714 -39.93 -1.12 11.82
CA LEU A 714 -39.32 -2.37 11.37
C LEU A 714 -39.09 -2.41 9.84
N ALA A 715 -39.44 -1.38 9.08
CA ALA A 715 -39.33 -1.38 7.61
C ALA A 715 -37.87 -1.39 7.16
N ALA A 716 -37.02 -0.49 7.67
CA ALA A 716 -35.59 -0.46 7.34
C ALA A 716 -34.89 -1.78 7.75
N GLN A 717 -35.25 -2.34 8.92
CA GLN A 717 -34.78 -3.66 9.35
C GLN A 717 -35.26 -4.77 8.40
N ALA A 718 -36.50 -4.73 7.93
CA ALA A 718 -37.04 -5.72 7.00
C ALA A 718 -36.37 -5.63 5.62
N TRP A 719 -36.08 -4.41 5.13
CA TRP A 719 -35.27 -4.18 3.93
C TRP A 719 -33.86 -4.74 4.07
N TRP A 720 -33.20 -4.48 5.20
CA TRP A 720 -31.88 -5.04 5.51
C TRP A 720 -31.90 -6.57 5.51
N GLN A 721 -32.85 -7.19 6.24
CA GLN A 721 -32.99 -8.65 6.29
C GLN A 721 -33.33 -9.24 4.92
N LEU A 722 -34.08 -8.52 4.09
CA LEU A 722 -34.37 -8.93 2.72
C LEU A 722 -33.11 -8.87 1.85
N ALA A 723 -32.29 -7.83 2.00
CA ALA A 723 -31.02 -7.67 1.29
C ALA A 723 -30.03 -8.79 1.68
N GLU A 724 -29.85 -9.05 2.97
CA GLU A 724 -29.05 -10.19 3.46
C GLU A 724 -29.54 -11.51 2.87
N LEU A 725 -30.85 -11.76 2.91
CA LEU A 725 -31.41 -13.02 2.45
C LEU A 725 -31.26 -13.18 0.93
N ARG A 726 -31.36 -12.09 0.15
CA ARG A 726 -31.08 -12.11 -1.30
C ARG A 726 -29.61 -12.40 -1.57
N GLN A 727 -28.71 -11.82 -0.79
CA GLN A 727 -27.28 -12.12 -0.86
C GLN A 727 -26.99 -13.60 -0.53
N GLU A 728 -27.55 -14.14 0.56
CA GLU A 728 -27.43 -15.56 0.94
C GLU A 728 -28.04 -16.50 -0.09
N SER A 729 -29.14 -16.09 -0.74
CA SER A 729 -29.82 -16.86 -1.79
C SER A 729 -29.12 -16.79 -3.15
N GLY A 730 -27.92 -16.19 -3.24
CA GLY A 730 -27.16 -16.07 -4.49
C GLY A 730 -27.73 -15.06 -5.49
N LYS A 731 -28.50 -14.06 -5.03
CA LYS A 731 -29.06 -12.96 -5.86
C LYS A 731 -28.41 -11.61 -5.47
N PRO A 732 -27.14 -11.38 -5.83
CA PRO A 732 -26.38 -10.22 -5.37
C PRO A 732 -26.85 -8.88 -5.96
N GLU A 733 -27.34 -8.85 -7.20
CA GLU A 733 -27.84 -7.60 -7.82
C GLU A 733 -29.11 -7.08 -7.12
N ASP A 734 -30.02 -7.99 -6.75
CA ASP A 734 -31.17 -7.66 -5.92
C ASP A 734 -30.69 -7.06 -4.59
N ALA A 735 -29.70 -7.68 -3.93
CA ALA A 735 -29.17 -7.18 -2.66
C ALA A 735 -28.52 -5.78 -2.79
N LEU A 736 -27.75 -5.53 -3.85
CA LEU A 736 -27.15 -4.22 -4.13
C LEU A 736 -28.21 -3.12 -4.28
N SER A 737 -29.29 -3.40 -5.04
CA SER A 737 -30.39 -2.45 -5.19
C SER A 737 -31.07 -2.16 -3.86
N LEU A 738 -31.35 -3.21 -3.06
CA LEU A 738 -31.96 -3.07 -1.75
C LEU A 738 -31.09 -2.26 -0.78
N TYR A 739 -29.76 -2.44 -0.78
CA TYR A 739 -28.85 -1.63 0.05
C TYR A 739 -28.83 -0.15 -0.37
N GLN A 740 -28.90 0.12 -1.68
CA GLN A 740 -28.98 1.50 -2.19
C GLN A 740 -30.32 2.15 -1.82
N ASP A 741 -31.41 1.39 -1.92
CA ASP A 741 -32.75 1.83 -1.57
C ASP A 741 -32.88 2.15 -0.07
N ILE A 742 -32.23 1.39 0.82
CA ILE A 742 -32.17 1.69 2.26
C ILE A 742 -31.53 3.07 2.49
N GLN A 743 -30.44 3.39 1.80
CA GLN A 743 -29.77 4.69 1.94
C GLN A 743 -30.62 5.84 1.41
N ALA A 744 -31.32 5.62 0.30
CA ALA A 744 -32.15 6.65 -0.32
C ALA A 744 -33.44 6.93 0.48
N MET A 745 -34.07 5.89 1.02
CA MET A 745 -35.35 6.02 1.73
C MET A 745 -35.22 6.26 3.23
N TYR A 746 -34.15 5.76 3.87
CA TYR A 746 -33.96 5.84 5.32
C TYR A 746 -32.55 6.34 5.71
N PRO A 747 -32.08 7.49 5.17
CA PRO A 747 -30.71 7.97 5.41
C PRO A 747 -30.39 8.24 6.89
N TYR A 748 -31.42 8.55 7.69
CA TYR A 748 -31.34 8.78 9.14
C TYR A 748 -31.28 7.49 9.98
N SER A 749 -31.55 6.32 9.37
CA SER A 749 -31.53 5.05 10.12
C SER A 749 -30.10 4.51 10.24
N LYS A 750 -29.79 3.81 11.35
CA LYS A 750 -28.52 3.08 11.49
C LYS A 750 -28.24 2.12 10.33
N TRP A 751 -29.31 1.61 9.71
CA TRP A 751 -29.23 0.67 8.59
C TRP A 751 -28.68 1.32 7.31
N ALA A 752 -28.73 2.65 7.14
CA ALA A 752 -28.16 3.32 5.98
C ALA A 752 -26.63 3.21 5.94
N ALA A 753 -25.95 3.48 7.08
CA ALA A 753 -24.51 3.33 7.20
C ALA A 753 -24.08 1.86 7.06
N GLU A 754 -24.83 0.94 7.67
CA GLU A 754 -24.58 -0.50 7.52
C GLU A 754 -24.80 -0.98 6.08
N ALA A 755 -25.85 -0.52 5.41
CA ALA A 755 -26.14 -0.79 3.99
C ALA A 755 -25.05 -0.26 3.08
N GLN A 756 -24.46 0.89 3.37
CA GLN A 756 -23.32 1.41 2.61
C GLN A 756 -22.10 0.51 2.72
N ARG A 757 -21.72 0.14 3.93
CA ARG A 757 -20.60 -0.80 4.15
C ARG A 757 -20.88 -2.17 3.52
N ALA A 758 -22.09 -2.69 3.67
CA ALA A 758 -22.49 -3.98 3.07
C ALA A 758 -22.47 -3.93 1.53
N ARG A 759 -22.98 -2.84 0.94
CA ARG A 759 -22.94 -2.60 -0.50
C ARG A 759 -21.51 -2.52 -1.02
N CYS A 760 -20.63 -1.75 -0.38
CA CYS A 760 -19.24 -1.65 -0.82
C CYS A 760 -18.53 -3.02 -0.73
N ARG A 761 -18.76 -3.78 0.36
CA ARG A 761 -18.24 -5.17 0.51
C ARG A 761 -18.77 -6.12 -0.55
N LEU A 762 -20.06 -6.05 -0.88
CA LEU A 762 -20.67 -6.91 -1.89
C LEU A 762 -20.18 -6.57 -3.30
N LEU A 763 -20.09 -5.29 -3.67
CA LEU A 763 -19.49 -4.86 -4.94
C LEU A 763 -18.05 -5.37 -5.09
N PHE A 764 -17.30 -5.39 -3.99
CA PHE A 764 -15.95 -5.95 -3.95
C PHE A 764 -15.94 -7.47 -4.16
N GLN A 765 -16.80 -8.23 -3.47
CA GLN A 765 -16.94 -9.68 -3.64
C GLN A 765 -17.33 -10.07 -5.08
N LEU A 766 -18.08 -9.21 -5.77
CA LEU A 766 -18.48 -9.40 -7.17
C LEU A 766 -17.40 -8.98 -8.19
N GLY A 767 -16.27 -8.43 -7.73
CA GLY A 767 -15.21 -7.93 -8.62
C GLY A 767 -15.54 -6.61 -9.33
N ARG A 768 -16.59 -5.87 -8.91
CA ARG A 768 -16.99 -4.57 -9.48
C ARG A 768 -16.21 -3.42 -8.83
N TYR A 769 -14.89 -3.49 -8.93
CA TYR A 769 -13.96 -2.58 -8.23
C TYR A 769 -14.14 -1.08 -8.51
N PRO A 770 -14.49 -0.62 -9.75
CA PRO A 770 -14.74 0.80 -9.99
C PRO A 770 -15.93 1.35 -9.21
N GLU A 771 -17.01 0.56 -9.14
CA GLU A 771 -18.22 0.93 -8.40
C GLU A 771 -18.00 0.86 -6.90
N ALA A 772 -17.25 -0.15 -6.42
CA ALA A 772 -16.79 -0.21 -5.04
C ALA A 772 -15.97 1.04 -4.68
N GLY A 773 -15.08 1.50 -5.57
CA GLY A 773 -14.33 2.75 -5.41
C GLY A 773 -15.25 3.97 -5.23
N SER A 774 -16.26 4.13 -6.10
CA SER A 774 -17.23 5.24 -5.98
C SER A 774 -18.10 5.16 -4.72
N CYS A 775 -18.36 3.96 -4.21
CA CYS A 775 -19.05 3.70 -2.94
C CYS A 775 -18.21 4.19 -1.75
N LEU A 776 -16.88 4.07 -1.86
CA LEU A 776 -15.90 4.47 -0.85
C LEU A 776 -15.59 5.98 -0.88
N ASP A 777 -15.47 6.58 -2.07
CA ASP A 777 -15.19 8.03 -2.21
C ASP A 777 -16.34 8.89 -1.62
N LYS A 778 -17.57 8.37 -1.62
CA LYS A 778 -18.74 8.99 -0.97
C LYS A 778 -18.83 8.71 0.53
N ALA A 779 -18.08 7.73 1.04
CA ALA A 779 -17.90 7.48 2.46
C ALA A 779 -16.71 8.33 2.94
N GLU A 780 -16.86 9.65 2.97
CA GLU A 780 -15.86 10.54 3.56
C GLU A 780 -15.63 10.17 5.03
N VAL A 781 -14.61 9.36 5.31
CA VAL A 781 -14.25 8.98 6.68
C VAL A 781 -12.73 8.92 6.83
N PHE A 782 -12.07 10.04 6.53
CA PHE A 782 -10.74 10.28 7.10
C PHE A 782 -10.71 11.68 7.70
N ARG A 783 -11.24 11.83 8.92
CA ARG A 783 -11.22 13.09 9.70
C ARG A 783 -9.93 13.30 10.48
N VAL A 784 -8.99 12.35 10.45
CA VAL A 784 -7.75 12.37 11.25
C VAL A 784 -6.54 12.38 10.33
N PRO A 785 -5.55 13.26 10.56
CA PRO A 785 -4.27 13.21 9.85
C PRO A 785 -3.57 11.85 9.96
N GLN A 786 -2.94 11.40 8.89
CA GLN A 786 -2.30 10.08 8.81
C GLN A 786 -1.21 9.86 9.88
N ASP A 787 -0.49 10.90 10.27
CA ASP A 787 0.57 10.80 11.29
C ASP A 787 0.00 10.61 12.72
N LEU A 788 -1.31 10.82 12.90
CA LEU A 788 -2.04 10.60 14.15
C LEU A 788 -2.88 9.30 14.14
N ALA A 789 -2.89 8.54 13.04
CA ALA A 789 -3.72 7.35 12.88
C ALA A 789 -3.54 6.30 14.00
N LEU A 790 -2.31 6.19 14.55
CA LEU A 790 -2.00 5.30 15.68
C LEU A 790 -2.86 5.60 16.93
N PHE A 791 -3.31 6.83 17.11
CA PHE A 791 -4.10 7.27 18.26
C PHE A 791 -5.62 7.08 18.06
N PHE A 792 -6.06 6.81 16.82
CA PHE A 792 -7.46 6.67 16.44
C PHE A 792 -7.73 5.39 15.64
N PRO A 793 -7.45 4.21 16.20
CA PRO A 793 -7.56 2.93 15.47
C PRO A 793 -8.98 2.64 14.98
N GLU A 794 -10.02 3.12 15.67
CA GLU A 794 -11.43 2.94 15.30
C GLU A 794 -11.86 3.77 14.08
N GLN A 795 -11.05 4.77 13.68
CA GLN A 795 -11.34 5.66 12.56
C GLN A 795 -10.49 5.33 11.32
N VAL A 796 -9.57 4.37 11.41
CA VAL A 796 -8.82 3.84 10.25
C VAL A 796 -9.64 2.72 9.64
N ASP A 797 -10.33 3.01 8.53
CA ASP A 797 -11.08 2.00 7.80
C ASP A 797 -10.13 1.14 6.94
N ASP A 798 -9.64 0.05 7.54
CA ASP A 798 -8.79 -0.95 6.90
C ASP A 798 -9.42 -1.54 5.63
N ASP A 799 -10.76 -1.62 5.58
CA ASP A 799 -11.50 -2.05 4.39
C ASP A 799 -11.23 -1.08 3.23
N GLN A 800 -11.22 0.23 3.45
CA GLN A 800 -10.93 1.21 2.39
C GLN A 800 -9.52 1.08 1.83
N LEU A 801 -8.51 0.93 2.69
CA LEU A 801 -7.12 0.75 2.26
C LEU A 801 -6.95 -0.54 1.45
N TRP A 802 -7.60 -1.61 1.89
CA TRP A 802 -7.60 -2.89 1.19
C TRP A 802 -8.29 -2.78 -0.18
N PHE A 803 -9.47 -2.17 -0.22
CA PHE A 803 -10.22 -1.98 -1.46
C PHE A 803 -9.49 -1.09 -2.46
N TYR A 804 -8.80 -0.05 -1.99
CA TYR A 804 -7.94 0.77 -2.85
C TYR A 804 -6.85 -0.08 -3.49
N ALA A 805 -6.12 -0.89 -2.72
CA ALA A 805 -5.05 -1.73 -3.25
C ALA A 805 -5.55 -2.75 -4.27
N SER A 806 -6.65 -3.44 -3.95
CA SER A 806 -7.28 -4.40 -4.85
C SER A 806 -7.89 -3.78 -6.10
N ARG A 807 -8.41 -2.54 -6.05
CA ARG A 807 -8.84 -1.80 -7.24
C ARG A 807 -7.66 -1.57 -8.18
N GLN A 808 -6.50 -1.16 -7.65
CA GLN A 808 -5.32 -0.93 -8.48
C GLN A 808 -4.82 -2.22 -9.13
N GLU A 809 -4.91 -3.34 -8.42
CA GLU A 809 -4.65 -4.65 -9.01
C GLU A 809 -5.64 -5.00 -10.14
N ALA A 810 -6.93 -4.76 -9.93
CA ALA A 810 -7.94 -5.00 -10.95
C ALA A 810 -7.87 -4.05 -12.15
N ALA A 811 -7.28 -2.87 -11.99
CA ALA A 811 -7.02 -1.94 -13.10
C ALA A 811 -6.01 -2.49 -14.11
N GLY A 812 -5.29 -3.57 -13.76
CA GLY A 812 -4.46 -4.35 -14.67
C GLY A 812 -3.01 -3.87 -14.79
N ASP A 813 -2.61 -2.82 -14.07
CA ASP A 813 -1.21 -2.42 -13.98
C ASP A 813 -0.56 -3.02 -12.72
N PRO A 814 0.25 -4.09 -12.86
CA PRO A 814 0.89 -4.76 -11.72
C PRO A 814 1.84 -3.85 -10.93
N MET A 815 2.42 -2.82 -11.54
CA MET A 815 3.32 -1.89 -10.84
C MET A 815 2.55 -0.94 -9.91
N ILE A 816 1.41 -0.42 -10.37
CA ILE A 816 0.54 0.42 -9.54
C ILE A 816 -0.04 -0.43 -8.39
N ALA A 817 -0.41 -1.67 -8.67
CA ALA A 817 -0.88 -2.63 -7.68
C ALA A 817 0.17 -2.91 -6.59
N VAL A 818 1.42 -3.19 -6.98
CA VAL A 818 2.54 -3.38 -6.05
C VAL A 818 2.70 -2.15 -5.15
N LYS A 819 2.68 -0.95 -5.71
CA LYS A 819 2.79 0.28 -4.91
C LYS A 819 1.62 0.45 -3.94
N ALA A 820 0.40 0.09 -4.36
CA ALA A 820 -0.78 0.20 -3.52
C ALA A 820 -0.74 -0.82 -2.36
N TYR A 821 -0.32 -2.06 -2.61
CA TYR A 821 -0.14 -3.07 -1.56
C TYR A 821 1.06 -2.78 -0.64
N GLN A 822 2.16 -2.22 -1.16
CA GLN A 822 3.24 -1.69 -0.32
C GLN A 822 2.71 -0.55 0.57
N THR A 823 1.92 0.35 0.00
CA THR A 823 1.27 1.43 0.76
C THR A 823 0.32 0.87 1.83
N TYR A 824 -0.41 -0.19 1.52
CA TYR A 824 -1.25 -0.91 2.49
C TYR A 824 -0.41 -1.47 3.63
N LEU A 825 0.68 -2.20 3.34
CA LEU A 825 1.59 -2.74 4.38
C LEU A 825 2.25 -1.64 5.22
N LEU A 826 2.50 -0.47 4.63
CA LEU A 826 3.03 0.70 5.34
C LEU A 826 1.97 1.41 6.19
N LYS A 827 0.66 1.26 5.92
CA LYS A 827 -0.39 2.07 6.55
C LYS A 827 -1.36 1.30 7.44
N SER A 828 -1.65 0.04 7.13
CA SER A 828 -2.59 -0.80 7.87
C SER A 828 -1.91 -1.49 9.06
N SER A 829 -2.57 -1.55 10.22
CA SER A 829 -2.14 -2.34 11.38
C SER A 829 -2.80 -3.73 11.47
N ASN A 830 -3.69 -4.10 10.53
CA ASN A 830 -4.45 -5.35 10.56
C ASN A 830 -3.60 -6.56 10.17
N ALA A 831 -3.24 -7.39 11.15
CA ALA A 831 -2.36 -8.55 10.97
C ALA A 831 -2.85 -9.54 9.92
N GLY A 832 -4.14 -9.89 9.89
CA GLY A 832 -4.65 -10.95 9.00
C GLY A 832 -4.60 -10.56 7.52
N ARG A 833 -4.95 -9.31 7.20
CA ARG A 833 -4.87 -8.82 5.82
C ARG A 833 -3.45 -8.44 5.38
N ARG A 834 -2.52 -8.22 6.30
CA ARG A 834 -1.11 -8.01 5.97
C ARG A 834 -0.44 -9.28 5.45
N ALA A 835 -0.77 -10.45 6.00
CA ALA A 835 -0.35 -11.73 5.41
C ALA A 835 -0.88 -11.88 3.98
N MET A 836 -2.15 -11.53 3.76
CA MET A 836 -2.74 -11.54 2.41
C MET A 836 -2.08 -10.51 1.47
N ALA A 837 -1.80 -9.29 1.93
CA ALA A 837 -1.08 -8.28 1.13
C ALA A 837 0.33 -8.72 0.73
N LEU A 838 1.07 -9.36 1.64
CA LEU A 838 2.39 -9.95 1.34
C LEU A 838 2.27 -11.07 0.30
N MET A 839 1.25 -11.93 0.41
CA MET A 839 0.97 -12.94 -0.62
C MET A 839 0.71 -12.29 -1.99
N ARG A 840 -0.16 -11.27 -2.07
CA ARG A 840 -0.44 -10.55 -3.33
C ARG A 840 0.81 -9.88 -3.90
N LEU A 841 1.64 -9.27 -3.06
CA LEU A 841 2.91 -8.70 -3.50
C LEU A 841 3.87 -9.76 -4.04
N ALA A 842 3.92 -10.94 -3.42
CA ALA A 842 4.73 -12.05 -3.90
C ALA A 842 4.27 -12.52 -5.28
N ASP A 843 2.95 -12.65 -5.47
CA ASP A 843 2.34 -13.09 -6.74
C ASP A 843 2.54 -12.04 -7.85
N LEU A 844 2.28 -10.75 -7.57
CA LEU A 844 2.49 -9.65 -8.51
C LEU A 844 3.97 -9.51 -8.89
N SER A 845 4.88 -9.68 -7.92
CA SER A 845 6.32 -9.67 -8.18
C SER A 845 6.73 -10.85 -9.07
N ALA A 846 6.14 -12.03 -8.89
CA ALA A 846 6.38 -13.17 -9.76
C ALA A 846 5.88 -12.91 -11.20
N GLN A 847 4.69 -12.30 -11.36
CA GLN A 847 4.14 -11.93 -12.66
C GLN A 847 5.03 -10.92 -13.40
N LEU A 848 5.62 -9.97 -12.67
CA LEU A 848 6.58 -8.99 -13.20
C LEU A 848 7.96 -9.58 -13.55
N GLY A 849 8.18 -10.88 -13.29
CA GLY A 849 9.48 -11.53 -13.48
C GLY A 849 10.50 -11.22 -12.37
N TYR A 850 10.08 -10.60 -11.27
CA TYR A 850 10.93 -10.28 -10.13
C TYR A 850 10.97 -11.45 -9.13
N GLY A 851 11.56 -12.58 -9.57
CA GLY A 851 11.66 -13.81 -8.78
C GLY A 851 12.22 -13.63 -7.36
N PRO A 852 13.36 -12.93 -7.16
CA PRO A 852 13.90 -12.68 -5.82
C PRO A 852 12.95 -11.87 -4.91
N ALA A 853 12.22 -10.92 -5.47
CA ALA A 853 11.25 -10.11 -4.72
C ALA A 853 10.06 -10.95 -4.27
N SER A 854 9.57 -11.82 -5.16
CA SER A 854 8.51 -12.78 -4.84
C SER A 854 8.89 -13.68 -3.65
N LEU A 855 10.08 -14.28 -3.67
CA LEU A 855 10.56 -15.13 -2.57
C LEU A 855 10.69 -14.36 -1.26
N GLY A 856 11.23 -13.14 -1.32
CA GLY A 856 11.37 -12.30 -0.13
C GLY A 856 10.03 -11.93 0.52
N HIS A 857 8.98 -11.68 -0.26
CA HIS A 857 7.63 -11.47 0.27
C HIS A 857 7.05 -12.72 0.94
N TYR A 858 7.28 -13.91 0.40
CA TYR A 858 6.88 -15.16 1.05
C TYR A 858 7.66 -15.40 2.36
N GLU A 859 8.97 -15.13 2.39
CA GLU A 859 9.78 -15.23 3.60
C GLU A 859 9.26 -14.31 4.70
N GLU A 860 8.99 -13.04 4.38
CA GLU A 860 8.46 -12.06 5.32
C GLU A 860 7.12 -12.53 5.93
N LEU A 861 6.23 -13.08 5.09
CA LEU A 861 4.94 -13.62 5.54
C LEU A 861 5.18 -14.74 6.56
N LEU A 862 6.09 -15.67 6.28
CA LEU A 862 6.39 -16.79 7.16
C LEU A 862 7.08 -16.38 8.46
N THR A 863 7.88 -15.31 8.43
CA THR A 863 8.56 -14.79 9.62
C THR A 863 7.60 -14.11 10.58
N HIS A 864 6.71 -13.25 10.07
CA HIS A 864 5.81 -12.44 10.91
C HIS A 864 4.44 -13.08 11.17
N TYR A 865 3.97 -13.94 10.27
CA TYR A 865 2.65 -14.57 10.34
C TYR A 865 2.70 -16.11 10.19
N PRO A 866 3.50 -16.81 11.01
CA PRO A 866 3.70 -18.27 10.85
C PRO A 866 2.45 -19.11 11.14
N GLN A 867 1.47 -18.57 11.87
CA GLN A 867 0.22 -19.25 12.24
C GLN A 867 -0.95 -18.94 11.28
N ASP A 868 -0.73 -18.09 10.26
CA ASP A 868 -1.78 -17.75 9.31
C ASP A 868 -2.10 -18.94 8.39
N SER A 869 -3.36 -19.08 7.99
CA SER A 869 -3.81 -20.08 7.00
C SER A 869 -3.01 -20.05 5.69
N LEU A 870 -2.50 -18.88 5.31
CA LEU A 870 -1.70 -18.66 4.11
C LEU A 870 -0.25 -19.13 4.25
N ALA A 871 0.23 -19.40 5.47
CA ALA A 871 1.63 -19.78 5.71
C ALA A 871 2.01 -21.09 5.01
N VAL A 872 1.11 -22.08 4.95
CA VAL A 872 1.35 -23.35 4.25
C VAL A 872 1.52 -23.11 2.74
N VAL A 873 0.68 -22.24 2.16
CA VAL A 873 0.72 -21.89 0.74
C VAL A 873 2.00 -21.11 0.41
N ALA A 874 2.32 -20.09 1.22
CA ALA A 874 3.53 -19.28 1.06
C ALA A 874 4.80 -20.14 1.21
N ARG A 875 4.83 -21.07 2.16
CA ARG A 875 5.98 -21.96 2.37
C ARG A 875 6.21 -22.92 1.21
N LYS A 876 5.13 -23.46 0.65
CA LYS A 876 5.22 -24.26 -0.57
C LYS A 876 5.77 -23.41 -1.73
N ALA A 877 5.19 -22.24 -1.98
CA ALA A 877 5.62 -21.35 -3.06
C ALA A 877 7.09 -20.91 -2.90
N LEU A 878 7.53 -20.61 -1.68
CA LEU A 878 8.92 -20.30 -1.35
C LEU A 878 9.85 -21.49 -1.63
N ALA A 879 9.49 -22.69 -1.16
CA ALA A 879 10.31 -23.89 -1.39
C ALA A 879 10.42 -24.24 -2.88
N ASP A 880 9.30 -24.16 -3.62
CA ASP A 880 9.25 -24.38 -5.07
C ASP A 880 10.05 -23.31 -5.83
N GLY A 881 10.01 -22.06 -5.36
CA GLY A 881 10.78 -20.95 -5.92
C GLY A 881 12.29 -21.11 -5.71
N LEU A 882 12.72 -21.45 -4.49
CA LEU A 882 14.12 -21.75 -4.18
C LEU A 882 14.63 -22.97 -4.97
N PHE A 883 13.79 -24.00 -5.12
CA PHE A 883 14.12 -25.17 -5.92
C PHE A 883 14.39 -24.79 -7.38
N ARG A 884 13.56 -23.92 -7.97
CA ARG A 884 13.77 -23.39 -9.34
C ARG A 884 15.02 -22.52 -9.48
N GLN A 885 15.44 -21.85 -8.42
CA GLN A 885 16.70 -21.09 -8.37
C GLN A 885 17.93 -21.96 -8.08
N HIS A 886 17.77 -23.30 -8.06
CA HIS A 886 18.80 -24.27 -7.73
C HIS A 886 19.36 -24.18 -6.30
N ASP A 887 18.71 -23.45 -5.39
CA ASP A 887 19.01 -23.48 -3.96
C ASP A 887 18.28 -24.66 -3.29
N TYR A 888 18.79 -25.87 -3.56
CA TYR A 888 18.22 -27.11 -3.04
C TYR A 888 18.36 -27.23 -1.52
N ALA A 889 19.36 -26.59 -0.91
CA ALA A 889 19.57 -26.62 0.54
C ALA A 889 18.52 -25.78 1.26
N GLY A 890 18.26 -24.57 0.77
CA GLY A 890 17.18 -23.70 1.25
C GLY A 890 15.82 -24.38 1.04
N ALA A 891 15.54 -24.84 -0.19
CA ALA A 891 14.29 -25.51 -0.53
C ALA A 891 14.00 -26.73 0.37
N LYS A 892 15.00 -27.60 0.60
CA LYS A 892 14.88 -28.77 1.49
C LYS A 892 14.43 -28.38 2.89
N THR A 893 15.02 -27.32 3.46
CA THR A 893 14.69 -26.84 4.80
C THR A 893 13.21 -26.47 4.91
N HIS A 894 12.66 -25.82 3.88
CA HIS A 894 11.25 -25.45 3.85
C HIS A 894 10.33 -26.65 3.58
N TYR A 895 10.71 -27.61 2.73
CA TYR A 895 9.95 -28.84 2.52
C TYR A 895 9.85 -29.70 3.79
N ILE A 896 10.93 -29.82 4.57
CA ILE A 896 10.91 -30.56 5.84
C ILE A 896 9.89 -29.94 6.82
N LYS A 897 9.85 -28.61 6.91
CA LYS A 897 8.87 -27.92 7.76
C LYS A 897 7.45 -28.01 7.19
N LEU A 898 7.29 -28.05 5.86
CA LEU A 898 6.00 -28.22 5.22
C LEU A 898 5.40 -29.62 5.49
N LYS A 899 6.24 -30.66 5.54
CA LYS A 899 5.87 -32.04 5.88
C LYS A 899 5.19 -32.15 7.25
N THR A 900 5.67 -31.40 8.24
CA THR A 900 5.15 -31.46 9.61
C THR A 900 3.84 -30.69 9.80
N GLU A 901 3.64 -29.61 9.06
CA GLU A 901 2.53 -28.67 9.30
C GLU A 901 1.33 -28.85 8.35
N ALA A 902 1.51 -29.52 7.21
CA ALA A 902 0.48 -29.62 6.18
C ALA A 902 -0.35 -30.92 6.23
N GLY A 903 -1.50 -30.89 5.53
CA GLY A 903 -2.37 -32.06 5.33
C GLY A 903 -1.71 -33.18 4.49
N PRO A 904 -2.35 -34.36 4.40
CA PRO A 904 -1.73 -35.59 3.88
C PRO A 904 -1.22 -35.48 2.43
N GLU A 905 -1.93 -34.78 1.54
CA GLU A 905 -1.49 -34.60 0.14
C GLU A 905 -0.25 -33.71 0.03
N VAL A 906 -0.25 -32.57 0.73
CA VAL A 906 0.88 -31.63 0.74
C VAL A 906 2.09 -32.24 1.45
N ARG A 907 1.86 -33.08 2.47
CA ARG A 907 2.91 -33.86 3.14
C ARG A 907 3.60 -34.82 2.15
N ARG A 908 2.82 -35.61 1.41
CA ARG A 908 3.36 -36.51 0.38
C ARG A 908 4.16 -35.75 -0.68
N TYR A 909 3.65 -34.59 -1.11
CA TYR A 909 4.38 -33.71 -2.03
C TYR A 909 5.71 -33.23 -1.45
N ALA A 910 5.71 -32.77 -0.19
CA ALA A 910 6.91 -32.27 0.48
C ALA A 910 7.96 -33.37 0.69
N GLU A 911 7.55 -34.59 1.07
CA GLU A 911 8.42 -35.76 1.20
C GLU A 911 9.08 -36.14 -0.13
N ARG A 912 8.31 -36.13 -1.22
CA ARG A 912 8.85 -36.35 -2.56
C ARG A 912 9.91 -35.30 -2.92
N CYS A 913 9.61 -34.02 -2.68
CA CYS A 913 10.54 -32.93 -3.02
C CYS A 913 11.79 -32.92 -2.13
N GLU A 914 11.68 -33.31 -0.85
CA GLU A 914 12.81 -33.51 0.05
C GLU A 914 13.78 -34.57 -0.49
N ILE A 915 13.25 -35.72 -0.93
CA ILE A 915 14.03 -36.81 -1.54
C ILE A 915 14.78 -36.30 -2.78
N ILE A 916 14.09 -35.59 -3.66
CA ILE A 916 14.69 -35.03 -4.88
C ILE A 916 15.79 -34.02 -4.51
N CYS A 917 15.57 -33.15 -3.52
CA CYS A 917 16.60 -32.21 -3.04
C CYS A 917 17.84 -32.95 -2.52
N GLU A 918 17.69 -34.06 -1.78
CA GLU A 918 18.83 -34.84 -1.29
C GLU A 918 19.63 -35.49 -2.44
N TYR A 919 18.95 -36.00 -3.46
CA TYR A 919 19.63 -36.47 -4.68
C TYR A 919 20.38 -35.32 -5.37
N ARG A 920 19.76 -34.14 -5.56
CA ARG A 920 20.40 -32.97 -6.18
C ARG A 920 21.57 -32.40 -5.36
N LEU A 921 21.53 -32.56 -4.03
CA LEU A 921 22.64 -32.23 -3.11
C LEU A 921 23.74 -33.31 -3.06
N LYS A 922 23.61 -34.39 -3.85
CA LYS A 922 24.54 -35.54 -3.93
C LYS A 922 24.62 -36.39 -2.66
N ASN A 923 23.62 -36.34 -1.80
CA ASN A 923 23.53 -37.14 -0.57
C ASN A 923 22.84 -38.50 -0.83
N SER A 924 23.43 -39.31 -1.70
CA SER A 924 22.80 -40.54 -2.24
C SER A 924 22.35 -41.56 -1.17
N ALA A 925 23.12 -41.73 -0.09
CA ALA A 925 22.78 -42.67 0.98
C ALA A 925 21.53 -42.24 1.78
N ALA A 926 21.37 -40.94 2.04
CA ALA A 926 20.19 -40.40 2.72
C ALA A 926 18.97 -40.45 1.79
N ALA A 927 19.14 -40.04 0.52
CA ALA A 927 18.10 -40.04 -0.48
C ALA A 927 17.50 -41.45 -0.69
N ARG A 928 18.33 -42.49 -0.83
CA ARG A 928 17.87 -43.90 -0.96
C ARG A 928 17.05 -44.37 0.23
N ARG A 929 17.48 -44.05 1.45
CA ARG A 929 16.75 -44.43 2.67
C ARG A 929 15.37 -43.78 2.71
N LEU A 930 15.28 -42.49 2.37
CA LEU A 930 14.03 -41.75 2.31
C LEU A 930 13.13 -42.26 1.17
N ALA A 931 13.68 -42.56 -0.01
CA ALA A 931 12.95 -43.12 -1.14
C ALA A 931 12.34 -44.50 -0.84
N GLU A 932 13.08 -45.39 -0.17
CA GLU A 932 12.55 -46.69 0.26
C GLU A 932 11.47 -46.56 1.35
N ALA A 933 11.63 -45.62 2.28
CA ALA A 933 10.59 -45.31 3.26
C ALA A 933 9.31 -44.79 2.55
N PHE A 934 9.47 -43.89 1.59
CA PHE A 934 8.38 -43.35 0.80
C PHE A 934 7.64 -44.44 0.02
N LYS A 935 8.38 -45.35 -0.64
CA LYS A 935 7.80 -46.48 -1.38
C LYS A 935 7.01 -47.45 -0.49
N LYS A 936 7.47 -47.68 0.75
CA LYS A 936 6.72 -48.51 1.71
C LYS A 936 5.43 -47.84 2.18
N GLN A 937 5.45 -46.51 2.26
CA GLN A 937 4.35 -45.71 2.77
C GLN A 937 3.32 -45.35 1.69
N TYR A 938 3.75 -45.14 0.44
CA TYR A 938 2.91 -44.73 -0.68
C TYR A 938 3.16 -45.63 -1.90
N SER A 939 2.08 -46.13 -2.51
CA SER A 939 2.15 -46.86 -3.78
C SER A 939 2.12 -45.89 -4.97
N ASP A 940 3.19 -45.10 -5.12
CA ASP A 940 3.31 -44.05 -6.14
C ASP A 940 4.39 -44.37 -7.19
N ARG A 941 3.96 -45.06 -8.25
CA ARG A 941 4.88 -45.49 -9.32
C ARG A 941 5.54 -44.33 -10.07
N GLN A 942 4.90 -43.17 -10.16
CA GLN A 942 5.48 -42.01 -10.85
C GLN A 942 6.61 -41.39 -10.02
N SER A 943 6.38 -41.17 -8.72
CA SER A 943 7.43 -40.67 -7.82
C SER A 943 8.59 -41.68 -7.70
N GLU A 944 8.31 -42.98 -7.67
CA GLU A 944 9.34 -44.03 -7.70
C GLU A 944 10.21 -43.96 -8.96
N ALA A 945 9.60 -43.79 -10.14
CA ALA A 945 10.33 -43.62 -11.41
C ALA A 945 11.19 -42.35 -11.39
N GLN A 946 10.67 -41.27 -10.82
CA GLN A 946 11.41 -40.01 -10.65
C GLN A 946 12.64 -40.17 -9.75
N PHE A 947 12.53 -40.90 -8.63
CA PHE A 947 13.67 -41.17 -7.74
C PHE A 947 14.76 -42.02 -8.42
N LEU A 948 14.34 -43.04 -9.18
CA LEU A 948 15.27 -43.89 -9.94
C LEU A 948 15.99 -43.09 -11.03
N LEU A 949 15.29 -42.15 -11.68
CA LEU A 949 15.88 -41.27 -12.67
C LEU A 949 16.93 -40.34 -12.04
N GLU A 950 16.62 -39.69 -10.91
CA GLU A 950 17.58 -38.84 -10.18
C GLU A 950 18.83 -39.63 -9.75
N GLU A 951 18.64 -40.88 -9.34
CA GLU A 951 19.73 -41.78 -8.99
C GLU A 951 20.57 -42.21 -10.21
N ALA A 952 19.92 -42.45 -11.36
CA ALA A 952 20.60 -42.75 -12.61
C ALA A 952 21.47 -41.57 -13.07
N GLU A 953 20.95 -40.34 -13.00
CA GLU A 953 21.69 -39.12 -13.33
C GLU A 953 22.92 -38.93 -12.41
N LEU A 954 22.79 -39.22 -11.11
CA LEU A 954 23.92 -39.19 -10.18
C LEU A 954 24.97 -40.25 -10.50
N ALA A 955 24.55 -41.47 -10.85
CA ALA A 955 25.47 -42.53 -11.28
C ALA A 955 26.20 -42.15 -12.58
N MET A 956 25.47 -41.52 -13.52
CA MET A 956 26.02 -41.01 -14.78
C MET A 956 27.07 -39.92 -14.51
N ALA A 957 26.78 -38.97 -13.60
CA ALA A 957 27.73 -37.95 -13.16
C ALA A 957 28.96 -38.53 -12.43
N ALA A 958 28.78 -39.62 -11.68
CA ALA A 958 29.86 -40.38 -11.04
C ALA A 958 30.67 -41.26 -12.00
N LYS A 959 30.29 -41.29 -13.30
CA LYS A 959 30.86 -42.15 -14.35
C LYS A 959 30.70 -43.66 -14.08
N ASP A 960 29.76 -44.05 -13.22
CA ASP A 960 29.37 -45.45 -13.05
C ASP A 960 28.32 -45.84 -14.10
N PHE A 961 28.81 -46.01 -15.33
CA PHE A 961 27.96 -46.25 -16.49
C PHE A 961 27.18 -47.58 -16.41
N LYS A 962 27.68 -48.58 -15.68
CA LYS A 962 26.98 -49.87 -15.53
C LYS A 962 25.73 -49.71 -14.68
N SER A 963 25.86 -49.05 -13.52
CA SER A 963 24.73 -48.78 -12.64
C SER A 963 23.73 -47.83 -13.30
N ALA A 964 24.22 -46.77 -13.97
CA ALA A 964 23.37 -45.82 -14.70
C ALA A 964 22.54 -46.52 -15.80
N GLU A 965 23.16 -47.40 -16.61
CA GLU A 965 22.45 -48.15 -17.65
C GLU A 965 21.33 -49.03 -17.09
N SER A 966 21.58 -49.72 -15.97
CA SER A 966 20.56 -50.53 -15.30
C SER A 966 19.40 -49.67 -14.80
N LEU A 967 19.71 -48.56 -14.12
CA LEU A 967 18.69 -47.69 -13.53
C LEU A 967 17.82 -47.02 -14.59
N TYR A 968 18.40 -46.51 -15.68
CA TYR A 968 17.61 -45.94 -16.77
C TYR A 968 16.69 -46.99 -17.43
N ARG A 969 17.17 -48.22 -17.65
CA ARG A 969 16.33 -49.30 -18.17
C ARG A 969 15.19 -49.66 -17.23
N ASP A 970 15.44 -49.64 -15.92
CA ASP A 970 14.40 -49.87 -14.91
C ASP A 970 13.32 -48.78 -14.92
N VAL A 971 13.71 -47.51 -15.12
CA VAL A 971 12.75 -46.40 -15.30
C VAL A 971 11.86 -46.65 -16.52
N VAL A 972 12.45 -46.94 -17.68
CA VAL A 972 11.73 -47.21 -18.93
C VAL A 972 10.81 -48.44 -18.81
N GLY A 973 11.25 -49.49 -18.10
CA GLY A 973 10.46 -50.69 -17.87
C GLY A 973 9.24 -50.47 -16.97
N LYS A 974 9.39 -49.65 -15.91
CA LYS A 974 8.36 -49.42 -14.88
C LYS A 974 7.35 -48.34 -15.25
N ALA A 975 7.74 -47.32 -16.01
CA ALA A 975 6.91 -46.16 -16.34
C ALA A 975 6.84 -45.95 -17.86
N LYS A 976 6.40 -46.98 -18.59
CA LYS A 976 6.28 -46.94 -20.06
C LYS A 976 5.46 -45.73 -20.49
N GLU A 977 5.93 -45.03 -21.52
CA GLU A 977 5.28 -43.84 -22.11
C GLU A 977 5.14 -42.64 -21.14
N SER A 978 5.85 -42.63 -20.00
CA SER A 978 5.90 -41.48 -19.09
C SER A 978 6.98 -40.46 -19.48
N ALA A 979 6.87 -39.25 -18.94
CA ALA A 979 7.89 -38.21 -19.10
C ALA A 979 9.25 -38.67 -18.56
N GLU A 980 9.27 -39.37 -17.43
CA GLU A 980 10.48 -39.92 -16.81
C GLU A 980 11.14 -41.00 -17.68
N ALA A 981 10.34 -41.87 -18.33
CA ALA A 981 10.87 -42.86 -19.28
C ALA A 981 11.50 -42.19 -20.51
N SER A 982 10.89 -41.12 -21.02
CA SER A 982 11.48 -40.36 -22.12
C SER A 982 12.82 -39.71 -21.72
N GLN A 983 12.92 -39.17 -20.50
CA GLN A 983 14.16 -38.62 -19.95
C GLN A 983 15.22 -39.71 -19.74
N ALA A 984 14.83 -40.89 -19.28
CA ALA A 984 15.73 -42.03 -19.12
C ALA A 984 16.28 -42.55 -20.46
N GLU A 985 15.45 -42.63 -21.51
CA GLU A 985 15.92 -42.99 -22.86
C GLU A 985 16.88 -41.93 -23.43
N LEU A 986 16.60 -40.64 -23.22
CA LEU A 986 17.52 -39.56 -23.59
C LEU A 986 18.84 -39.62 -22.81
N GLY A 987 18.78 -39.93 -21.51
CA GLY A 987 19.97 -40.16 -20.66
C GLY A 987 20.82 -41.33 -21.15
N LEU A 988 20.18 -42.46 -21.50
CA LEU A 988 20.84 -43.62 -22.12
C LEU A 988 21.51 -43.27 -23.45
N ALA A 989 20.83 -42.49 -24.30
CA ALA A 989 21.40 -42.05 -25.57
C ALA A 989 22.67 -41.23 -25.36
N ARG A 990 22.63 -40.23 -24.46
CA ARG A 990 23.80 -39.40 -24.10
C ARG A 990 24.94 -40.25 -23.54
N MET A 991 24.61 -41.21 -22.69
CA MET A 991 25.60 -42.15 -22.14
C MET A 991 26.27 -42.99 -23.26
N TYR A 992 25.50 -43.50 -24.21
CA TYR A 992 26.06 -44.26 -25.34
C TYR A 992 26.94 -43.40 -26.26
N ILE A 993 26.61 -42.12 -26.46
CA ILE A 993 27.49 -41.16 -27.16
C ILE A 993 28.83 -41.03 -26.41
N LEU A 994 28.80 -40.86 -25.08
CA LEU A 994 30.02 -40.75 -24.27
C LEU A 994 30.89 -42.02 -24.30
N LEU A 995 30.26 -43.19 -24.41
CA LEU A 995 30.94 -44.49 -24.55
C LEU A 995 31.36 -44.81 -25.99
N ASN A 996 31.14 -43.88 -26.93
CA ASN A 996 31.41 -44.04 -28.36
C ASN A 996 30.65 -45.23 -29.00
N LYS A 997 29.50 -45.60 -28.43
CA LYS A 997 28.57 -46.61 -28.97
C LYS A 997 27.58 -45.93 -29.91
N ASN A 998 28.11 -45.44 -31.03
CA ASN A 998 27.39 -44.52 -31.93
C ASN A 998 26.15 -45.15 -32.57
N ASP A 999 26.18 -46.45 -32.90
CA ASP A 999 25.03 -47.15 -33.51
C ASP A 999 23.85 -47.26 -32.55
N ASP A 1000 24.11 -47.58 -31.28
CA ASP A 1000 23.07 -47.71 -30.26
C ASP A 1000 22.48 -46.33 -29.90
N ALA A 1001 23.32 -45.30 -29.79
CA ALA A 1001 22.88 -43.93 -29.57
C ALA A 1001 21.99 -43.41 -30.71
N LEU A 1002 22.40 -43.63 -31.96
CA LEU A 1002 21.65 -43.18 -33.15
C LEU A 1002 20.29 -43.88 -33.26
N ARG A 1003 20.25 -45.20 -33.03
CA ARG A 1003 18.99 -45.97 -33.02
C ARG A 1003 18.02 -45.45 -31.96
N LEU A 1004 18.53 -45.16 -30.76
CA LEU A 1004 17.69 -44.68 -29.67
C LEU A 1004 17.16 -43.28 -29.96
N LEU A 1005 18.03 -42.32 -30.34
CA LEU A 1005 17.65 -40.94 -30.65
C LEU A 1005 16.68 -40.81 -31.82
N THR A 1006 16.79 -41.65 -32.84
CA THR A 1006 15.85 -41.63 -33.98
C THR A 1006 14.48 -42.22 -33.60
N SER A 1007 14.44 -43.17 -32.66
CA SER A 1007 13.19 -43.79 -32.21
C SER A 1007 12.37 -42.95 -31.23
N ILE A 1008 13.00 -42.03 -30.48
CA ILE A 1008 12.33 -41.22 -29.44
C ILE A 1008 11.24 -40.32 -30.01
N PRO A 1009 11.47 -39.52 -31.09
CA PRO A 1009 10.42 -38.68 -31.68
C PRO A 1009 9.22 -39.47 -32.24
N ASP A 1010 9.45 -40.71 -32.69
CA ASP A 1010 8.37 -41.57 -33.20
C ASP A 1010 7.53 -42.18 -32.06
N ARG A 1011 8.15 -42.42 -30.90
CA ARG A 1011 7.54 -43.06 -29.73
C ARG A 1011 6.84 -42.07 -28.80
N TYR A 1012 7.41 -40.88 -28.60
CA TYR A 1012 6.87 -39.86 -27.70
C TYR A 1012 6.37 -38.66 -28.51
N LYS A 1013 5.06 -38.39 -28.43
CA LYS A 1013 4.41 -37.27 -29.14
C LYS A 1013 4.56 -35.91 -28.46
N ASP A 1014 5.23 -35.85 -27.31
CA ASP A 1014 5.48 -34.59 -26.60
C ASP A 1014 6.49 -33.73 -27.41
N PRO A 1015 6.11 -32.51 -27.83
CA PRO A 1015 7.01 -31.60 -28.55
C PRO A 1015 8.32 -31.32 -27.81
N LYS A 1016 8.30 -31.28 -26.46
CA LYS A 1016 9.49 -31.01 -25.63
C LYS A 1016 10.51 -32.15 -25.73
N VAL A 1017 10.03 -33.37 -25.62
CA VAL A 1017 10.84 -34.60 -25.73
C VAL A 1017 11.40 -34.74 -27.15
N SER A 1018 10.54 -34.56 -28.15
CA SER A 1018 10.95 -34.61 -29.57
C SER A 1018 11.98 -33.54 -29.91
N GLY A 1019 11.77 -32.30 -29.43
CA GLY A 1019 12.73 -31.20 -29.58
C GLY A 1019 14.08 -31.53 -28.96
N THR A 1020 14.09 -32.04 -27.72
CA THR A 1020 15.34 -32.44 -27.03
C THR A 1020 16.07 -33.55 -27.77
N ALA A 1021 15.34 -34.54 -28.28
CA ALA A 1021 15.91 -35.63 -29.06
C ALA A 1021 16.55 -35.12 -30.36
N TYR A 1022 15.88 -34.24 -31.10
CA TYR A 1022 16.42 -33.64 -32.32
C TYR A 1022 17.60 -32.71 -32.08
N VAL A 1023 17.60 -31.92 -31.00
CA VAL A 1023 18.76 -31.11 -30.60
C VAL A 1023 19.95 -32.02 -30.29
N THR A 1024 19.75 -33.06 -29.47
CA THR A 1024 20.81 -34.02 -29.12
C THR A 1024 21.34 -34.74 -30.37
N LEU A 1025 20.45 -35.09 -31.31
CA LEU A 1025 20.82 -35.67 -32.60
C LEU A 1025 21.62 -34.69 -33.46
N GLY A 1026 21.24 -33.42 -33.47
CA GLY A 1026 21.95 -32.35 -34.15
C GLY A 1026 23.36 -32.13 -33.58
N GLU A 1027 23.51 -32.12 -32.25
CA GLU A 1027 24.80 -32.05 -31.58
C GLU A 1027 25.68 -33.26 -31.89
N PHE A 1028 25.09 -34.47 -31.92
CA PHE A 1028 25.79 -35.69 -32.34
C PHE A 1028 26.31 -35.58 -33.78
N TYR A 1029 25.48 -35.09 -34.72
CA TYR A 1029 25.92 -34.87 -36.10
C TYR A 1029 27.01 -33.80 -36.21
N TYR A 1030 26.89 -32.72 -35.45
CA TYR A 1030 27.89 -31.65 -35.41
C TYR A 1030 29.25 -32.15 -34.93
N ALA A 1031 29.28 -32.92 -33.82
CA ALA A 1031 30.50 -33.52 -33.28
C ALA A 1031 31.19 -34.47 -34.27
N ASN A 1032 30.41 -35.13 -35.13
CA ASN A 1032 30.91 -36.01 -36.20
C ASN A 1032 31.13 -35.28 -37.55
N GLN A 1033 31.13 -33.94 -37.57
CA GLN A 1033 31.32 -33.08 -38.75
C GLN A 1033 30.29 -33.31 -39.89
N GLN A 1034 29.12 -33.85 -39.58
CA GLN A 1034 28.02 -34.03 -40.53
C GLN A 1034 27.10 -32.80 -40.54
N PHE A 1035 27.58 -31.68 -41.07
CA PHE A 1035 26.90 -30.38 -40.97
C PHE A 1035 25.51 -30.34 -41.63
N GLU A 1036 25.29 -31.01 -42.76
CA GLU A 1036 23.96 -31.06 -43.41
C GLU A 1036 22.91 -31.78 -42.55
N ASN A 1037 23.28 -32.92 -41.96
CA ASN A 1037 22.40 -33.67 -41.05
C ASN A 1037 22.13 -32.89 -39.77
N CYS A 1038 23.13 -32.16 -39.27
CA CYS A 1038 22.99 -31.25 -38.14
C CYS A 1038 21.96 -30.14 -38.42
N ILE A 1039 22.07 -29.46 -39.58
CA ILE A 1039 21.11 -28.42 -39.98
C ILE A 1039 19.71 -29.01 -40.08
N ASN A 1040 19.54 -30.18 -40.69
CA ASN A 1040 18.23 -30.82 -40.83
C ASN A 1040 17.61 -31.18 -39.47
N ALA A 1041 18.38 -31.75 -38.55
CA ALA A 1041 17.92 -32.07 -37.19
C ALA A 1041 17.59 -30.79 -36.41
N GLY A 1042 18.44 -29.76 -36.47
CA GLY A 1042 18.19 -28.47 -35.84
C GLY A 1042 16.96 -27.75 -36.38
N ARG A 1043 16.69 -27.80 -37.69
CA ARG A 1043 15.46 -27.23 -38.28
C ARG A 1043 14.21 -27.96 -37.83
N LYS A 1044 14.24 -29.30 -37.76
CA LYS A 1044 13.12 -30.09 -37.22
C LYS A 1044 12.82 -29.70 -35.77
N ALA A 1045 13.84 -29.50 -34.93
CA ALA A 1045 13.65 -29.02 -33.57
C ALA A 1045 13.10 -27.58 -33.52
N TYR A 1046 13.54 -26.70 -34.43
CA TYR A 1046 13.09 -25.31 -34.52
C TYR A 1046 11.63 -25.15 -34.98
N GLU A 1047 11.14 -26.04 -35.84
CA GLU A 1047 9.78 -26.03 -36.38
C GLU A 1047 8.72 -26.60 -35.42
N LEU A 1048 9.13 -27.25 -34.32
CA LEU A 1048 8.20 -27.84 -33.34
C LEU A 1048 7.47 -26.76 -32.53
N VAL A 1049 6.14 -26.75 -32.65
CA VAL A 1049 5.26 -25.85 -31.90
C VAL A 1049 5.06 -26.39 -30.48
N GLY A 1050 5.31 -25.56 -29.46
CA GLY A 1050 5.08 -25.90 -28.04
C GLY A 1050 6.33 -26.25 -27.22
N ALA A 1051 7.53 -26.16 -27.80
CA ALA A 1051 8.81 -26.45 -27.13
C ALA A 1051 9.77 -25.23 -27.20
N PRO A 1052 9.52 -24.16 -26.41
CA PRO A 1052 10.25 -22.89 -26.57
C PRO A 1052 11.72 -22.95 -26.13
N GLU A 1053 12.06 -23.76 -25.12
CA GLU A 1053 13.44 -23.96 -24.64
C GLU A 1053 14.27 -24.73 -25.68
N GLU A 1054 13.71 -25.82 -26.20
CA GLU A 1054 14.33 -26.65 -27.22
C GLU A 1054 14.45 -25.90 -28.54
N LYS A 1055 13.45 -25.07 -28.88
CA LYS A 1055 13.55 -24.15 -30.02
C LYS A 1055 14.72 -23.18 -29.83
N ALA A 1056 14.92 -22.62 -28.63
CA ALA A 1056 16.07 -21.77 -28.35
C ALA A 1056 17.40 -22.53 -28.52
N GLN A 1057 17.52 -23.74 -27.96
CA GLN A 1057 18.71 -24.59 -28.13
C GLN A 1057 18.97 -24.95 -29.60
N ALA A 1058 17.92 -25.26 -30.35
CA ALA A 1058 18.00 -25.53 -31.79
C ALA A 1058 18.48 -24.28 -32.57
N MET A 1059 17.97 -23.09 -32.23
CA MET A 1059 18.45 -21.84 -32.81
C MET A 1059 19.93 -21.62 -32.50
N GLN A 1060 20.37 -21.87 -31.26
CA GLN A 1060 21.78 -21.73 -30.87
C GLN A 1060 22.68 -22.71 -31.64
N LEU A 1061 22.26 -23.96 -31.78
CA LEU A 1061 22.97 -24.97 -32.57
C LEU A 1061 23.07 -24.54 -34.04
N LEU A 1062 21.97 -24.08 -34.63
CA LEU A 1062 21.93 -23.59 -36.02
C LEU A 1062 22.80 -22.34 -36.21
N ILE A 1063 22.77 -21.37 -35.28
CA ILE A 1063 23.64 -20.18 -35.32
C ILE A 1063 25.11 -20.61 -35.34
N ARG A 1064 25.49 -21.57 -34.49
CA ARG A 1064 26.87 -22.09 -34.44
C ARG A 1064 27.26 -22.75 -35.77
N VAL A 1065 26.42 -23.64 -36.30
CA VAL A 1065 26.68 -24.33 -37.57
C VAL A 1065 26.76 -23.34 -38.73
N TYR A 1066 25.91 -22.32 -38.75
CA TYR A 1066 25.95 -21.29 -39.79
C TYR A 1066 27.22 -20.43 -39.72
N ASP A 1067 27.81 -20.21 -38.55
CA ASP A 1067 29.09 -19.52 -38.42
C ASP A 1067 30.24 -20.35 -39.04
N ASP A 1068 30.31 -21.64 -38.69
CA ASP A 1068 31.34 -22.56 -39.17
C ASP A 1068 31.27 -22.81 -40.67
N VAL A 1069 30.06 -22.83 -41.24
CA VAL A 1069 29.82 -22.99 -42.70
C VAL A 1069 29.81 -21.62 -43.42
N HIS A 1070 30.08 -20.52 -42.70
CA HIS A 1070 30.14 -19.15 -43.22
C HIS A 1070 28.85 -18.64 -43.90
N MET A 1071 27.68 -19.10 -43.44
CA MET A 1071 26.36 -18.64 -43.84
C MET A 1071 25.84 -17.51 -42.92
N TRP A 1072 26.59 -16.41 -42.84
CA TRP A 1072 26.33 -15.32 -41.87
C TRP A 1072 25.01 -14.57 -42.11
N ASP A 1073 24.52 -14.51 -43.36
CA ASP A 1073 23.24 -13.90 -43.72
C ASP A 1073 22.04 -14.62 -43.07
N ARG A 1074 22.05 -15.96 -43.12
CA ARG A 1074 21.07 -16.82 -42.42
C ARG A 1074 21.25 -16.73 -40.90
N GLY A 1075 22.51 -16.70 -40.46
CA GLY A 1075 22.88 -16.51 -39.05
C GLY A 1075 22.31 -15.22 -38.47
N ILE A 1076 22.43 -14.08 -39.16
CA ILE A 1076 21.90 -12.77 -38.74
C ILE A 1076 20.38 -12.79 -38.62
N SER A 1077 19.69 -13.37 -39.60
CA SER A 1077 18.22 -13.44 -39.60
C SER A 1077 17.73 -14.22 -38.37
N LEU A 1078 18.37 -15.38 -38.10
CA LEU A 1078 18.05 -16.22 -36.97
C LEU A 1078 18.43 -15.58 -35.62
N LEU A 1079 19.57 -14.86 -35.57
CA LEU A 1079 20.00 -14.10 -34.40
C LEU A 1079 19.03 -12.97 -34.06
N ARG A 1080 18.53 -12.22 -35.05
CA ARG A 1080 17.54 -11.17 -34.81
C ARG A 1080 16.23 -11.74 -34.26
N GLU A 1081 15.75 -12.84 -34.85
CA GLU A 1081 14.57 -13.54 -34.33
C GLU A 1081 14.81 -14.02 -32.89
N TYR A 1082 15.98 -14.59 -32.61
CA TYR A 1082 16.34 -15.06 -31.26
C TYR A 1082 16.31 -13.91 -30.25
N LEU A 1083 16.93 -12.78 -30.58
CA LEU A 1083 16.97 -11.60 -29.72
C LEU A 1083 15.59 -10.97 -29.49
N GLN A 1084 14.70 -11.05 -30.47
CA GLN A 1084 13.31 -10.57 -30.35
C GLN A 1084 12.45 -11.53 -29.53
N THR A 1085 12.63 -12.83 -29.71
CA THR A 1085 11.79 -13.87 -29.12
C THR A 1085 12.21 -14.20 -27.68
N TYR A 1086 13.51 -14.10 -27.38
CA TYR A 1086 14.10 -14.45 -26.08
C TYR A 1086 14.86 -13.26 -25.46
N PRO A 1087 14.18 -12.14 -25.14
CA PRO A 1087 14.82 -10.93 -24.63
C PRO A 1087 15.42 -11.08 -23.23
N GLN A 1088 15.16 -12.19 -22.54
CA GLN A 1088 15.64 -12.51 -21.19
C GLN A 1088 16.64 -13.68 -21.14
N ALA A 1089 17.15 -14.14 -22.28
CA ALA A 1089 18.10 -15.26 -22.31
C ALA A 1089 19.44 -14.91 -21.61
N ASP A 1090 20.04 -15.87 -20.91
CA ASP A 1090 21.33 -15.67 -20.21
C ASP A 1090 22.49 -15.34 -21.17
N ASP A 1091 22.44 -15.88 -22.39
CA ASP A 1091 23.43 -15.62 -23.44
C ASP A 1091 23.07 -14.44 -24.35
N LEU A 1092 22.04 -13.66 -24.01
CA LEU A 1092 21.53 -12.54 -24.82
C LEU A 1092 22.65 -11.58 -25.23
N ILE A 1093 23.50 -11.19 -24.28
CA ILE A 1093 24.60 -10.27 -24.55
C ILE A 1093 25.56 -10.90 -25.56
N THR A 1094 25.98 -12.14 -25.33
CA THR A 1094 26.85 -12.90 -26.25
C THR A 1094 26.25 -12.96 -27.65
N ARG A 1095 24.95 -13.20 -27.78
CA ARG A 1095 24.24 -13.19 -29.07
C ARG A 1095 24.19 -11.82 -29.71
N LYS A 1096 23.99 -10.76 -28.92
CA LYS A 1096 24.09 -9.40 -29.43
C LYS A 1096 25.50 -9.13 -29.95
N VAL A 1097 26.56 -9.51 -29.23
CA VAL A 1097 27.94 -9.36 -29.73
C VAL A 1097 28.16 -10.14 -31.03
N GLN A 1098 27.71 -11.41 -31.08
CA GLN A 1098 27.78 -12.24 -32.30
C GLN A 1098 27.08 -11.59 -33.50
N LEU A 1099 25.94 -10.94 -33.31
CA LEU A 1099 25.28 -10.18 -34.38
C LEU A 1099 26.17 -9.05 -34.91
N GLY A 1100 26.86 -8.33 -34.02
CA GLY A 1100 27.85 -7.31 -34.42
C GLY A 1100 29.02 -7.91 -35.20
N ILE A 1101 29.52 -9.07 -34.77
CA ILE A 1101 30.59 -9.81 -35.46
C ILE A 1101 30.13 -10.28 -36.85
N PHE A 1102 28.93 -10.81 -36.99
CA PHE A 1102 28.39 -11.26 -38.28
C PHE A 1102 28.21 -10.09 -39.26
N LEU A 1103 27.76 -8.92 -38.78
CA LEU A 1103 27.72 -7.70 -39.59
C LEU A 1103 29.11 -7.29 -40.07
N MET A 1104 30.12 -7.38 -39.21
CA MET A 1104 31.52 -7.12 -39.57
C MET A 1104 32.02 -8.13 -40.62
N ASN A 1105 31.73 -9.43 -40.46
CA ASN A 1105 32.14 -10.48 -41.40
C ASN A 1105 31.47 -10.32 -42.79
N LEU A 1106 30.24 -9.80 -42.84
CA LEU A 1106 29.57 -9.37 -44.07
C LEU A 1106 30.10 -8.05 -44.65
N LYS A 1107 31.13 -7.45 -44.04
CA LYS A 1107 31.73 -6.17 -44.41
C LYS A 1107 30.82 -4.95 -44.23
N GLU A 1108 29.75 -5.07 -43.43
CA GLU A 1108 28.88 -3.95 -43.04
C GLU A 1108 29.47 -3.18 -41.84
N TYR A 1109 30.70 -2.68 -41.97
CA TYR A 1109 31.50 -2.15 -40.85
C TYR A 1109 30.82 -1.00 -40.09
N ASP A 1110 30.21 -0.04 -40.79
CA ASP A 1110 29.54 1.10 -40.14
C ASP A 1110 28.36 0.67 -39.26
N ARG A 1111 27.59 -0.31 -39.72
CA ARG A 1111 26.45 -0.87 -38.96
C ARG A 1111 26.93 -1.67 -37.76
N ALA A 1112 27.99 -2.47 -37.94
CA ALA A 1112 28.61 -3.23 -36.85
C ALA A 1112 29.13 -2.29 -35.74
N ILE A 1113 29.84 -1.23 -36.10
CA ILE A 1113 30.39 -0.25 -35.15
C ILE A 1113 29.29 0.47 -34.39
N ALA A 1114 28.27 0.99 -35.08
CA ALA A 1114 27.17 1.71 -34.44
C ALA A 1114 26.43 0.82 -33.43
N TYR A 1115 26.11 -0.40 -33.84
CA TYR A 1115 25.42 -1.38 -33.00
C TYR A 1115 26.25 -1.81 -31.78
N LEU A 1116 27.54 -2.12 -31.96
CA LEU A 1116 28.42 -2.54 -30.85
C LEU A 1116 28.65 -1.40 -29.85
N LYS A 1117 28.74 -0.14 -30.30
CA LYS A 1117 28.86 1.02 -29.41
C LYS A 1117 27.65 1.20 -28.50
N GLU A 1118 26.45 1.01 -29.03
CA GLU A 1118 25.22 1.07 -28.23
C GLU A 1118 25.16 -0.06 -27.19
N LEU A 1119 25.56 -1.27 -27.60
CA LEU A 1119 25.53 -2.46 -26.75
C LEU A 1119 26.45 -2.32 -25.53
N LYS A 1120 27.61 -1.68 -25.70
CA LYS A 1120 28.68 -1.56 -24.70
C LYS A 1120 28.20 -1.08 -23.31
N TRP A 1121 27.19 -0.22 -23.24
CA TRP A 1121 26.72 0.37 -21.98
C TRP A 1121 25.85 -0.54 -21.13
N SER A 1122 25.39 -1.65 -21.72
CA SER A 1122 24.43 -2.58 -21.12
C SER A 1122 25.05 -3.87 -20.60
N VAL A 1123 26.38 -4.01 -20.67
CA VAL A 1123 27.09 -5.27 -20.40
C VAL A 1123 28.00 -5.20 -19.17
N ASP A 1124 28.46 -6.36 -18.72
CA ASP A 1124 29.43 -6.52 -17.64
C ASP A 1124 30.86 -6.19 -18.12
N ALA A 1125 31.81 -6.10 -17.18
CA ALA A 1125 33.16 -5.65 -17.47
C ALA A 1125 33.96 -6.62 -18.37
N GLU A 1126 33.65 -7.92 -18.34
CA GLU A 1126 34.33 -8.90 -19.19
C GLU A 1126 33.90 -8.76 -20.65
N THR A 1127 32.59 -8.65 -20.87
CA THR A 1127 32.02 -8.45 -22.20
C THR A 1127 32.30 -7.05 -22.76
N GLU A 1128 32.42 -6.03 -21.89
CA GLU A 1128 32.80 -4.67 -22.31
C GLU A 1128 34.15 -4.66 -23.03
N ALA A 1129 35.15 -5.38 -22.50
CA ALA A 1129 36.48 -5.48 -23.09
C ALA A 1129 36.45 -6.17 -24.46
N GLU A 1130 35.64 -7.23 -24.59
CA GLU A 1130 35.42 -7.94 -25.86
C GLU A 1130 34.76 -7.04 -26.91
N ILE A 1131 33.66 -6.37 -26.57
CA ILE A 1131 32.94 -5.46 -27.49
C ILE A 1131 33.89 -4.36 -27.98
N GLN A 1132 34.66 -3.78 -27.05
CA GLN A 1132 35.63 -2.73 -27.35
C GLN A 1132 36.71 -3.21 -28.35
N TYR A 1133 37.17 -4.47 -28.22
CA TYR A 1133 38.08 -5.09 -29.19
C TYR A 1133 37.43 -5.24 -30.58
N TRP A 1134 36.18 -5.72 -30.66
CA TRP A 1134 35.49 -5.90 -31.94
C TRP A 1134 35.16 -4.57 -32.64
N ILE A 1135 34.91 -3.50 -31.90
CA ILE A 1135 34.80 -2.14 -32.45
C ILE A 1135 36.13 -1.72 -33.10
N ALA A 1136 37.24 -1.91 -32.39
CA ALA A 1136 38.57 -1.57 -32.91
C ALA A 1136 38.92 -2.39 -34.16
N LYS A 1137 38.60 -3.68 -34.16
CA LYS A 1137 38.77 -4.56 -35.33
C LYS A 1137 37.91 -4.15 -36.51
N SER A 1138 36.67 -3.74 -36.27
CA SER A 1138 35.79 -3.22 -37.32
C SER A 1138 36.34 -1.95 -37.98
N TYR A 1139 36.94 -1.02 -37.21
CA TYR A 1139 37.63 0.14 -37.78
C TYR A 1139 38.88 -0.24 -38.58
N ASN A 1140 39.63 -1.25 -38.12
CA ASN A 1140 40.83 -1.73 -38.80
C ASN A 1140 40.50 -2.36 -40.16
N GLU A 1141 39.51 -3.26 -40.20
CA GLU A 1141 39.05 -3.94 -41.43
C GLU A 1141 38.39 -2.97 -42.43
N ARG A 1142 37.77 -1.89 -41.93
CA ARG A 1142 37.28 -0.79 -42.76
C ARG A 1142 38.42 0.00 -43.45
N GLY A 1143 39.63 -0.01 -42.89
CA GLY A 1143 40.78 0.77 -43.35
C GLY A 1143 41.09 2.05 -42.56
N SER A 1144 40.38 2.31 -41.46
CA SER A 1144 40.58 3.46 -40.56
C SER A 1144 41.59 3.13 -39.45
N ALA A 1145 42.85 2.94 -39.83
CA ALA A 1145 43.88 2.42 -38.93
C ALA A 1145 44.16 3.33 -37.71
N SER A 1146 44.09 4.67 -37.88
CA SER A 1146 44.28 5.64 -36.79
C SER A 1146 43.25 5.48 -35.69
N GLU A 1147 41.98 5.34 -36.05
CA GLU A 1147 40.85 5.17 -35.16
C GLU A 1147 40.90 3.79 -34.49
N ALA A 1148 41.21 2.75 -35.27
CA ALA A 1148 41.36 1.39 -34.77
C ALA A 1148 42.39 1.28 -33.64
N ILE A 1149 43.55 1.92 -33.81
CA ILE A 1149 44.62 1.96 -32.80
C ILE A 1149 44.12 2.54 -31.49
N ILE A 1150 43.40 3.67 -31.54
CA ILE A 1150 42.86 4.31 -30.33
C ILE A 1150 41.89 3.34 -29.63
N GLU A 1151 40.97 2.74 -30.38
CA GLU A 1151 39.97 1.82 -29.82
C GLU A 1151 40.60 0.53 -29.26
N TYR A 1152 41.69 0.02 -29.84
CA TYR A 1152 42.45 -1.11 -29.29
C TYR A 1152 43.15 -0.76 -27.97
N LEU A 1153 43.78 0.41 -27.88
CA LEU A 1153 44.47 0.85 -26.66
C LEU A 1153 43.48 1.00 -25.48
N LYS A 1154 42.24 1.42 -25.76
CA LYS A 1154 41.18 1.51 -24.74
C LYS A 1154 40.90 0.17 -24.05
N VAL A 1155 41.03 -0.96 -24.74
CA VAL A 1155 40.80 -2.30 -24.15
C VAL A 1155 41.75 -2.55 -22.96
N LYS A 1156 43.04 -2.23 -23.12
CA LYS A 1156 44.06 -2.46 -22.08
C LYS A 1156 43.97 -1.45 -20.93
N TYR A 1157 43.74 -0.17 -21.24
CA TYR A 1157 43.91 0.91 -20.28
C TYR A 1157 42.62 1.37 -19.60
N LEU A 1158 41.44 1.05 -20.16
CA LEU A 1158 40.15 1.51 -19.61
C LEU A 1158 39.28 0.38 -19.06
N CYS A 1159 39.35 -0.81 -19.65
CA CYS A 1159 38.53 -1.94 -19.20
C CYS A 1159 39.14 -2.56 -17.94
N LYS A 1160 38.32 -3.14 -17.06
CA LYS A 1160 38.82 -3.90 -15.91
C LYS A 1160 39.57 -5.15 -16.39
N PRO A 1161 40.57 -5.65 -15.63
CA PRO A 1161 41.22 -6.92 -15.96
C PRO A 1161 40.21 -8.06 -16.08
N THR A 1162 40.28 -8.79 -17.19
CA THR A 1162 39.37 -9.90 -17.55
C THR A 1162 40.08 -11.25 -17.47
N LYS A 1163 39.33 -12.37 -17.45
CA LYS A 1163 39.95 -13.70 -17.44
C LYS A 1163 40.62 -14.01 -18.78
N LEU A 1164 39.99 -13.57 -19.88
CA LEU A 1164 40.59 -13.61 -21.22
C LEU A 1164 41.55 -12.43 -21.41
N PRO A 1165 42.69 -12.61 -22.09
CA PRO A 1165 43.72 -11.58 -22.22
C PRO A 1165 43.42 -10.53 -23.31
N TRP A 1166 42.18 -10.02 -23.37
CA TRP A 1166 41.72 -9.07 -24.39
C TRP A 1166 42.61 -7.84 -24.51
N GLY A 1167 43.10 -7.30 -23.40
CA GLY A 1167 44.02 -6.15 -23.40
C GLY A 1167 45.36 -6.46 -24.09
N THR A 1168 45.90 -7.67 -23.92
CA THR A 1168 47.13 -8.11 -24.58
C THR A 1168 46.89 -8.35 -26.06
N THR A 1169 45.79 -9.00 -26.42
CA THR A 1169 45.39 -9.22 -27.82
C THR A 1169 45.19 -7.89 -28.55
N ALA A 1170 44.51 -6.93 -27.93
CA ALA A 1170 44.30 -5.60 -28.48
C ALA A 1170 45.61 -4.81 -28.63
N LEU A 1171 46.53 -4.86 -27.65
CA LEU A 1171 47.85 -4.24 -27.75
C LEU A 1171 48.67 -4.79 -28.92
N TYR A 1172 48.59 -6.11 -29.15
CA TYR A 1172 49.27 -6.76 -30.27
C TYR A 1172 48.71 -6.28 -31.61
N GLU A 1173 47.38 -6.24 -31.77
CA GLU A 1173 46.71 -5.74 -32.97
C GLU A 1173 46.98 -4.24 -33.20
N ALA A 1174 47.04 -3.42 -32.14
CA ALA A 1174 47.45 -2.02 -32.24
C ALA A 1174 48.91 -1.89 -32.74
N GLY A 1175 49.80 -2.74 -32.25
CA GLY A 1175 51.18 -2.84 -32.73
C GLY A 1175 51.24 -3.18 -34.23
N GLN A 1176 50.39 -4.10 -34.69
CA GLN A 1176 50.30 -4.44 -36.12
C GLN A 1176 49.76 -3.27 -36.94
N ALA A 1177 48.75 -2.56 -36.46
CA ALA A 1177 48.21 -1.38 -37.13
C ALA A 1177 49.26 -0.25 -37.24
N TYR A 1178 50.02 0.03 -36.17
CA TYR A 1178 51.15 0.98 -36.24
C TYR A 1178 52.24 0.54 -37.21
N TYR A 1179 52.54 -0.76 -37.26
CA TYR A 1179 53.51 -1.32 -38.21
C TYR A 1179 53.04 -1.10 -39.66
N LYS A 1180 51.77 -1.39 -39.98
CA LYS A 1180 51.17 -1.13 -41.30
C LYS A 1180 51.17 0.36 -41.69
N LEU A 1181 51.09 1.26 -40.71
CA LEU A 1181 51.19 2.72 -40.91
C LEU A 1181 52.63 3.24 -41.05
N GLY A 1182 53.65 2.39 -40.93
CA GLY A 1182 55.07 2.78 -41.00
C GLY A 1182 55.62 3.42 -39.71
N GLU A 1183 54.83 3.45 -38.63
CA GLU A 1183 55.20 4.02 -37.32
C GLU A 1183 55.97 2.99 -36.47
N LEU A 1184 57.09 2.51 -37.04
CA LEU A 1184 57.85 1.36 -36.54
C LEU A 1184 58.31 1.52 -35.07
N LYS A 1185 58.72 2.72 -34.66
CA LYS A 1185 59.14 2.99 -33.26
C LYS A 1185 58.00 2.81 -32.26
N LYS A 1186 56.78 3.21 -32.62
CA LYS A 1186 55.59 3.06 -31.78
C LYS A 1186 55.15 1.60 -31.72
N ALA A 1187 55.11 0.92 -32.86
CA ALA A 1187 54.81 -0.53 -32.94
C ALA A 1187 55.76 -1.35 -32.06
N ARG A 1188 57.07 -1.09 -32.18
CA ARG A 1188 58.10 -1.71 -31.35
C ARG A 1188 57.86 -1.51 -29.85
N SER A 1189 57.50 -0.30 -29.44
CA SER A 1189 57.26 0.01 -28.02
C SER A 1189 56.11 -0.81 -27.43
N LEU A 1190 55.03 -1.01 -28.20
CA LEU A 1190 53.88 -1.81 -27.77
C LEU A 1190 54.25 -3.28 -27.67
N TYR A 1191 54.91 -3.86 -28.67
CA TYR A 1191 55.37 -5.25 -28.59
C TYR A 1191 56.35 -5.46 -27.43
N GLN A 1192 57.26 -4.51 -27.20
CA GLN A 1192 58.20 -4.60 -26.08
C GLN A 1192 57.51 -4.51 -24.71
N SER A 1193 56.39 -3.79 -24.59
CA SER A 1193 55.57 -3.81 -23.36
C SER A 1193 54.94 -5.19 -23.11
N ILE A 1194 54.44 -5.86 -24.15
CA ILE A 1194 53.90 -7.23 -24.04
C ILE A 1194 54.99 -8.20 -23.56
N VAL A 1195 56.19 -8.12 -24.14
CA VAL A 1195 57.34 -8.96 -23.74
C VAL A 1195 57.75 -8.71 -22.29
N ARG A 1196 57.70 -7.47 -21.81
CA ARG A 1196 58.04 -7.13 -20.42
C ARG A 1196 57.01 -7.64 -19.41
N GLU A 1197 55.73 -7.59 -19.74
CA GLU A 1197 54.66 -8.02 -18.84
C GLU A 1197 54.56 -9.55 -18.74
N LEU A 1198 54.66 -10.26 -19.86
CA LEU A 1198 54.40 -11.71 -19.92
C LEU A 1198 55.68 -12.57 -19.96
N GLY A 1199 56.82 -11.97 -20.32
CA GLY A 1199 58.08 -12.68 -20.54
C GLY A 1199 58.11 -13.47 -21.85
N SER A 1200 59.32 -13.82 -22.31
CA SER A 1200 59.52 -14.62 -23.54
C SER A 1200 59.13 -16.10 -23.41
N GLY A 1201 58.67 -16.53 -22.23
CA GLY A 1201 58.11 -17.87 -22.02
C GLY A 1201 56.66 -18.01 -22.47
N ASP A 1202 55.90 -16.91 -22.44
CA ASP A 1202 54.48 -16.87 -22.83
C ASP A 1202 54.29 -16.82 -24.36
N GLN A 1203 53.17 -17.36 -24.86
CA GLN A 1203 52.89 -17.44 -26.30
C GLN A 1203 52.80 -16.03 -26.94
N PHE A 1204 52.12 -15.08 -26.30
CA PHE A 1204 52.06 -13.70 -26.79
C PHE A 1204 53.40 -12.99 -26.65
N GLY A 1205 54.13 -13.26 -25.56
CA GLY A 1205 55.47 -12.73 -25.32
C GLY A 1205 56.49 -13.15 -26.39
N ARG A 1206 56.47 -14.42 -26.82
CA ARG A 1206 57.34 -14.92 -27.91
C ARG A 1206 57.06 -14.24 -29.24
N VAL A 1207 55.79 -14.23 -29.66
CA VAL A 1207 55.38 -13.64 -30.94
C VAL A 1207 55.65 -12.13 -30.95
N ALA A 1208 55.45 -11.43 -29.84
CA ALA A 1208 55.81 -10.03 -29.71
C ALA A 1208 57.33 -9.80 -29.79
N ALA A 1209 58.16 -10.66 -29.19
CA ALA A 1209 59.62 -10.56 -29.25
C ALA A 1209 60.16 -10.75 -30.68
N GLU A 1210 59.57 -11.67 -31.44
CA GLU A 1210 59.88 -11.85 -32.87
C GLU A 1210 59.59 -10.57 -33.66
N ARG A 1211 58.41 -9.96 -33.45
CA ARG A 1211 58.06 -8.68 -34.09
C ARG A 1211 58.99 -7.53 -33.69
N VAL A 1212 59.46 -7.47 -32.45
CA VAL A 1212 60.47 -6.47 -32.02
C VAL A 1212 61.78 -6.66 -32.80
N ASN A 1213 62.26 -7.89 -32.95
CA ASN A 1213 63.48 -8.20 -33.69
C ASN A 1213 63.35 -7.85 -35.18
N GLU A 1214 62.20 -8.15 -35.80
CA GLU A 1214 61.90 -7.78 -37.19
C GLU A 1214 61.97 -6.25 -37.37
N ILE A 1215 61.30 -5.50 -36.50
CA ILE A 1215 61.31 -4.04 -36.54
C ILE A 1215 62.72 -3.48 -36.31
N ASP A 1216 63.51 -4.06 -35.39
CA ASP A 1216 64.89 -3.63 -35.13
C ASP A 1216 65.80 -3.83 -36.35
N GLN A 1217 65.61 -4.92 -37.10
CA GLN A 1217 66.33 -5.13 -38.35
C GLN A 1217 65.92 -4.13 -39.45
N GLU A 1218 64.63 -3.78 -39.54
CA GLU A 1218 64.14 -2.77 -40.49
C GLU A 1218 64.63 -1.36 -40.15
N LEU A 1219 64.58 -0.97 -38.88
CA LEU A 1219 65.10 0.31 -38.42
C LEU A 1219 66.62 0.42 -38.66
N ALA A 1220 67.39 -0.64 -38.37
CA ALA A 1220 68.82 -0.67 -38.63
C ALA A 1220 69.16 -0.63 -40.14
N LYS A 1221 68.29 -1.14 -41.02
CA LYS A 1221 68.43 -1.02 -42.48
C LYS A 1221 68.08 0.38 -42.98
N ALA A 1222 67.11 1.05 -42.36
CA ALA A 1222 66.73 2.43 -42.68
C ALA A 1222 67.83 3.42 -42.25
N GLU A 1223 68.41 3.24 -41.06
CA GLU A 1223 69.52 4.06 -40.53
C GLU A 1223 70.83 3.88 -41.32
N LYS A 1224 71.03 2.75 -42.00
CA LYS A 1224 72.14 2.53 -42.94
C LYS A 1224 71.90 3.12 -44.34
N ARG A 1225 70.67 3.53 -44.65
CA ARG A 1225 70.27 4.11 -45.95
C ARG A 1225 70.07 5.63 -45.90
N SER A 1226 69.85 6.21 -44.72
CA SER A 1226 69.97 7.64 -44.43
C SER A 1226 71.42 8.02 -44.19
#